data_AF-A0A418SD69-F1
#
_entry.id   AF-A0A418SD69-F1
#
_cell.length_a   1.000
_cell.length_b   1.000
_cell.length_c   1.000
_cell.angle_alpha   90.00
_cell.angle_beta   90.00
_cell.angle_gamma   90.00
#
_symmetry.space_group_name_H-M   'P 1'
#
loop_
_entity.id
_entity.type
_entity.pdbx_description
1 polymer ?
#
loop_
_entity_poly.entity_id
_entity_poly.type
_entity_poly.pdbx_seq_one_letter_code
_entity_poly.pdbx_strand_id
1 'polypeptide(L)'
;MVTRRSFLAGGAAGLGGAGLTGSPGLAAEQEGETFLREYRFAFAAASLLAGKAGAIPPRARLSLRDGVTGAASTVYADGLMSQVRDTPMIADDTGDLGLCCLADGLYDIVLEDAAGEQVLARRRLGIRTAFRHESAGSFQSLADLLEDRSLGYQADATPVDPAYRQAWPGAVVQVAQGGFSYVILPPEGGGAAHLVTVGGVRMQVQPDPRGRYPLAAFPGDADTALSLALESGPVLLEEGHNYRLSRGITLRDRPVTIIGNGARLLRTAGAENRPVLDISFSLSDPVPVRDLTRTRLWAGHPVTRLTSGKNFTSGDRLDILGQSYRFTEEAQAKGTAGTPGANPDRTLRGGPDRDRLVPLAPSLPETLDNLAEALKAGGQGRVHATREGDDALDVTAWEEVVSDGAWQFDSTAPAAEWKRQFSPTTGSRITLDPRDVTALGLQVGDVVKIVSDDPIPWSQAKNREYVGETFRIDALEDGRHLFSSQPLAMHAHLRSNPRLVRLTDQPVLIEDLEISDAPEFDPQINSPHILLTGAVRPRLRNVGTQMGAAGHLELLSCYKARTEGVYGANLRTSTAKRYNAFGYVLIEYACTGGVHTGLYGARCRHVYTTGARGLRDLPGTDLTRYGGVIGAEVEGVGDDCEHYAFDTHPDALGCRFDVKVRPGYRGMLASLFGVQLRGQDHVLRADVTAQSCLTVGVYGTGTGGHQIKMTFRRPDNGAGEKTPVLRFTSTSTDRASCRLSLEAQVEGYAGSLMHVDGVDLVCPDLTLSYAPTEDARAAALFYPQNCRIECAALDWDMAGTRAHLPRLVRQMGPDGRVIIDRARIRNAPRFLIGDLGNEPGAEVRIADLLSEDDIYIGPQSEGFDLFVNRVPGSRGGAAVRRLTDRSPAPGFLTFLSRTATRAEFFWQGRLDPVIHLVAWNLTGQEVRISALSPPAFDGQKLQVTLPLTPPPDTTAKKPVAGYLLQSGQSLSPETGLAPGQGLTLIGYHGSWLPG
;
A
#
# COMPACT_ATOMS: atom_id res chain seq x y z
N MET A 1 -28.02 6.94 9.04
CA MET A 1 -27.53 5.92 10.00
C MET A 1 -28.63 4.88 10.22
N VAL A 2 -28.66 3.84 9.40
CA VAL A 2 -29.35 2.55 9.65
C VAL A 2 -28.48 1.48 9.03
N THR A 3 -28.10 0.44 9.77
CA THR A 3 -27.21 -0.63 9.30
C THR A 3 -27.99 -1.84 8.83
N ARG A 4 -27.62 -2.42 7.68
CA ARG A 4 -28.08 -3.74 7.25
C ARG A 4 -26.89 -4.69 7.17
N ARG A 5 -27.03 -5.87 7.76
CA ARG A 5 -25.97 -6.89 7.80
C ARG A 5 -25.94 -7.72 6.51
N SER A 6 -24.75 -8.24 6.27
CA SER A 6 -24.38 -9.22 5.26
C SER A 6 -25.30 -10.45 5.16
N PHE A 7 -25.33 -11.03 3.97
CA PHE A 7 -25.56 -12.45 3.75
C PHE A 7 -24.32 -13.05 3.06
N LEU A 8 -23.96 -14.27 3.44
CA LEU A 8 -22.87 -15.05 2.84
C LEU A 8 -23.30 -16.51 2.74
N ALA A 9 -22.89 -17.17 1.65
CA ALA A 9 -22.86 -18.61 1.40
C ALA A 9 -24.15 -19.45 1.65
N GLY A 10 -24.62 -20.14 0.61
CA GLY A 10 -25.78 -21.05 0.70
C GLY A 10 -26.02 -21.91 -0.54
N GLY A 11 -24.97 -22.29 -1.26
CA GLY A 11 -25.10 -23.08 -2.50
C GLY A 11 -25.09 -24.59 -2.26
N ALA A 12 -26.26 -25.23 -2.37
CA ALA A 12 -26.41 -26.68 -2.42
C ALA A 12 -27.52 -27.05 -3.42
N ALA A 13 -27.34 -28.16 -4.16
CA ALA A 13 -28.24 -28.53 -5.26
C ALA A 13 -29.47 -29.34 -4.80
N GLY A 14 -30.60 -29.18 -5.50
CA GLY A 14 -31.81 -29.96 -5.31
C GLY A 14 -32.72 -29.90 -6.54
N LEU A 15 -33.20 -31.05 -7.01
CA LEU A 15 -34.16 -31.17 -8.11
C LEU A 15 -35.59 -31.10 -7.58
N GLY A 16 -36.48 -30.37 -8.26
CA GLY A 16 -37.91 -30.32 -7.93
C GLY A 16 -38.68 -29.48 -8.95
N GLY A 17 -39.84 -29.97 -9.39
CA GLY A 17 -40.68 -29.32 -10.40
C GLY A 17 -42.00 -28.76 -9.84
N ALA A 18 -42.82 -28.25 -10.76
CA ALA A 18 -43.99 -27.39 -10.52
C ALA A 18 -43.62 -26.00 -9.93
N GLY A 19 -44.20 -24.88 -10.38
CA GLY A 19 -45.29 -24.71 -11.35
C GLY A 19 -46.53 -24.16 -10.69
N LEU A 20 -46.55 -22.84 -10.45
CA LEU A 20 -47.74 -22.09 -10.05
C LEU A 20 -47.59 -20.62 -10.50
N THR A 21 -48.65 -20.07 -11.07
CA THR A 21 -48.74 -18.66 -11.48
C THR A 21 -49.12 -17.79 -10.29
N GLY A 22 -48.41 -16.67 -10.05
CA GLY A 22 -48.77 -15.74 -8.98
C GLY A 22 -47.84 -14.53 -8.88
N SER A 23 -48.10 -13.50 -9.69
CA SER A 23 -47.46 -12.19 -9.52
C SER A 23 -48.16 -11.40 -8.41
N PRO A 24 -47.50 -11.04 -7.30
CA PRO A 24 -48.09 -10.16 -6.30
C PRO A 24 -48.03 -8.71 -6.81
N GLY A 25 -49.19 -8.14 -7.16
CA GLY A 25 -49.29 -6.73 -7.48
C GLY A 25 -49.08 -5.87 -6.23
N LEU A 26 -48.03 -5.06 -6.23
CA LEU A 26 -47.85 -3.96 -5.27
C LEU A 26 -48.09 -2.64 -6.00
N ALA A 27 -49.36 -2.21 -6.00
CA ALA A 27 -49.73 -0.87 -6.44
C ALA A 27 -49.25 0.13 -5.37
N ALA A 28 -48.22 0.90 -5.71
CA ALA A 28 -47.85 2.10 -4.97
C ALA A 28 -48.44 3.30 -5.72
N GLU A 29 -49.63 3.72 -5.30
CA GLU A 29 -50.20 5.00 -5.74
C GLU A 29 -49.37 6.14 -5.14
N GLN A 30 -48.44 6.67 -5.93
CA GLN A 30 -47.97 8.05 -5.75
C GLN A 30 -48.80 8.95 -6.67
N GLU A 31 -49.39 9.99 -6.09
CA GLU A 31 -50.17 11.00 -6.81
C GLU A 31 -49.26 11.85 -7.68
N GLY A 32 -48.97 11.36 -8.89
CA GLY A 32 -48.36 12.16 -9.94
C GLY A 32 -49.40 13.13 -10.52
N GLU A 33 -49.43 14.37 -10.03
CA GLU A 33 -50.18 15.48 -10.64
C GLU A 33 -49.71 15.68 -12.08
N THR A 34 -50.35 14.97 -13.01
CA THR A 34 -50.01 15.04 -14.43
C THR A 34 -50.55 16.35 -14.97
N PHE A 35 -49.67 17.32 -15.18
CA PHE A 35 -49.97 18.68 -15.64
C PHE A 35 -50.43 18.76 -17.11
N LEU A 36 -51.45 17.97 -17.48
CA LEU A 36 -52.15 18.00 -18.75
C LEU A 36 -52.98 19.29 -18.86
N ARG A 37 -52.36 20.36 -19.34
CA ARG A 37 -53.07 21.55 -19.83
C ARG A 37 -53.60 21.26 -21.23
N GLU A 38 -54.87 21.56 -21.50
CA GLU A 38 -55.44 21.48 -22.85
C GLU A 38 -54.70 22.44 -23.81
N TYR A 39 -54.14 21.91 -24.90
CA TYR A 39 -53.58 22.71 -25.99
C TYR A 39 -54.35 22.48 -27.29
N ARG A 40 -55.37 23.33 -27.51
CA ARG A 40 -56.18 23.30 -28.74
C ARG A 40 -55.44 23.95 -29.90
N PHE A 41 -54.69 23.16 -30.66
CA PHE A 41 -54.23 23.57 -31.98
C PHE A 41 -55.41 23.59 -32.96
N ALA A 42 -56.06 24.76 -33.07
CA ALA A 42 -57.00 24.99 -34.15
C ALA A 42 -56.23 25.02 -35.47
N PHE A 43 -56.41 23.99 -36.31
CA PHE A 43 -55.91 23.97 -37.69
C PHE A 43 -56.69 24.96 -38.55
N ALA A 44 -56.47 26.25 -38.31
CA ALA A 44 -57.14 27.35 -38.98
C ALA A 44 -56.67 27.43 -40.43
N ALA A 45 -57.28 26.64 -41.33
CA ALA A 45 -57.00 26.64 -42.77
C ALA A 45 -57.04 28.05 -43.38
N ALA A 46 -57.82 28.97 -42.78
CA ALA A 46 -57.84 30.40 -43.07
C ALA A 46 -56.45 31.07 -43.08
N SER A 47 -55.47 30.65 -42.26
CA SER A 47 -54.11 31.24 -42.27
C SER A 47 -53.23 30.67 -43.38
N LEU A 48 -53.41 29.37 -43.70
CA LEU A 48 -52.79 28.70 -44.85
C LEU A 48 -53.34 29.23 -46.20
N LEU A 49 -54.60 29.64 -46.22
CA LEU A 49 -55.31 30.21 -47.37
C LEU A 49 -55.30 31.75 -47.40
N ALA A 50 -54.73 32.45 -46.42
CA ALA A 50 -54.80 33.91 -46.31
C ALA A 50 -54.26 34.69 -47.53
N GLY A 51 -53.41 34.07 -48.36
CA GLY A 51 -52.92 34.63 -49.63
C GLY A 51 -53.86 34.46 -50.84
N LYS A 52 -54.96 33.70 -50.72
CA LYS A 52 -56.00 33.50 -51.75
C LYS A 52 -57.36 33.44 -51.07
N ALA A 53 -58.12 34.53 -51.12
CA ALA A 53 -59.44 34.65 -50.48
C ALA A 53 -60.56 33.86 -51.19
N GLY A 54 -60.42 32.54 -51.22
CA GLY A 54 -61.48 31.59 -51.57
C GLY A 54 -61.73 30.63 -50.39
N ALA A 55 -63.00 30.32 -50.12
CA ALA A 55 -63.33 29.25 -49.19
C ALA A 55 -62.83 27.89 -49.74
N ILE A 56 -62.60 26.94 -48.84
CA ILE A 56 -62.36 25.54 -49.23
C ILE A 56 -63.59 25.07 -50.02
N PRO A 57 -63.45 24.46 -51.21
CA PRO A 57 -64.60 23.97 -51.95
C PRO A 57 -65.37 22.90 -51.14
N PRO A 58 -66.71 22.92 -51.15
CA PRO A 58 -67.50 21.84 -50.58
C PRO A 58 -67.03 20.47 -51.11
N ARG A 59 -66.90 19.48 -50.22
CA ARG A 59 -66.40 18.12 -50.52
C ARG A 59 -64.95 18.04 -51.04
N ALA A 60 -64.15 19.09 -50.89
CA ALA A 60 -62.71 19.04 -51.12
C ALA A 60 -62.02 17.99 -50.23
N ARG A 61 -60.93 17.40 -50.73
CA ARG A 61 -60.19 16.30 -50.11
C ARG A 61 -58.80 16.77 -49.69
N LEU A 62 -58.58 16.89 -48.37
CA LEU A 62 -57.30 17.24 -47.77
C LEU A 62 -56.47 15.97 -47.53
N SER A 63 -55.58 15.64 -48.47
CA SER A 63 -54.54 14.65 -48.28
C SER A 63 -53.40 15.21 -47.42
N LEU A 64 -53.14 14.54 -46.29
CA LEU A 64 -51.96 14.76 -45.46
C LEU A 64 -50.98 13.62 -45.68
N ARG A 65 -49.76 13.94 -46.12
CA ARG A 65 -48.66 12.99 -46.35
C ARG A 65 -47.42 13.39 -45.57
N ASP A 66 -46.60 12.42 -45.21
CA ASP A 66 -45.32 12.63 -44.57
C ASP A 66 -44.33 13.22 -45.60
N GLY A 67 -43.73 14.37 -45.28
CA GLY A 67 -42.90 15.17 -46.18
C GLY A 67 -41.50 14.60 -46.45
N VAL A 68 -41.18 13.42 -45.90
CA VAL A 68 -39.91 12.71 -46.08
C VAL A 68 -40.11 11.44 -46.91
N THR A 69 -41.15 10.66 -46.60
CA THR A 69 -41.46 9.35 -47.19
C THR A 69 -42.55 9.38 -48.25
N GLY A 70 -43.41 10.41 -48.28
CA GLY A 70 -44.56 10.53 -49.18
C GLY A 70 -45.76 9.63 -48.83
N ALA A 71 -45.65 8.85 -47.75
CA ALA A 71 -46.72 8.02 -47.21
C ALA A 71 -47.86 8.86 -46.64
N ALA A 72 -49.07 8.30 -46.52
CA ALA A 72 -50.20 8.99 -45.88
C ALA A 72 -49.95 9.13 -44.37
N SER A 73 -50.14 10.33 -43.82
CA SER A 73 -49.91 10.61 -42.40
C SER A 73 -51.12 10.31 -41.54
N THR A 74 -50.90 9.72 -40.37
CA THR A 74 -51.92 9.63 -39.31
C THR A 74 -52.34 11.03 -38.87
N VAL A 75 -53.65 11.30 -38.95
CA VAL A 75 -54.27 12.52 -38.41
C VAL A 75 -55.08 12.15 -37.17
N TYR A 76 -55.23 13.07 -36.24
CA TYR A 76 -55.98 12.84 -35.00
C TYR A 76 -57.17 13.81 -34.88
N ALA A 77 -58.24 13.36 -34.22
CA ALA A 77 -59.42 14.19 -33.92
C ALA A 77 -59.29 14.99 -32.61
N ASP A 78 -58.30 14.65 -31.77
CA ASP A 78 -58.06 15.26 -30.47
C ASP A 78 -56.58 15.60 -30.22
N GLY A 79 -56.32 16.51 -29.27
CA GLY A 79 -54.98 16.97 -28.90
C GLY A 79 -54.20 16.04 -27.97
N LEU A 80 -54.77 14.91 -27.55
CA LEU A 80 -54.06 13.82 -26.86
C LEU A 80 -53.57 12.75 -27.85
N MET A 81 -53.86 12.92 -29.15
CA MET A 81 -53.58 11.97 -30.23
C MET A 81 -54.24 10.59 -30.00
N SER A 82 -55.39 10.56 -29.32
CA SER A 82 -56.05 9.30 -28.91
C SER A 82 -56.99 8.71 -29.97
N GLN A 83 -57.64 9.57 -30.76
CA GLN A 83 -58.59 9.18 -31.80
C GLN A 83 -58.00 9.49 -33.18
N VAL A 84 -57.69 8.44 -33.95
CA VAL A 84 -57.23 8.56 -35.34
C VAL A 84 -58.38 8.96 -36.27
N ARG A 85 -58.07 9.72 -37.31
CA ARG A 85 -59.01 10.18 -38.35
C ARG A 85 -58.47 9.92 -39.74
N ASP A 86 -59.36 9.59 -40.67
CA ASP A 86 -59.00 9.22 -42.04
C ASP A 86 -58.31 10.36 -42.83
N THR A 87 -57.35 9.96 -43.66
CA THR A 87 -56.71 10.81 -44.67
C THR A 87 -56.95 10.21 -46.07
N PRO A 88 -57.43 10.97 -47.08
CA PRO A 88 -57.73 12.39 -47.02
C PRO A 88 -58.99 12.71 -46.20
N MET A 89 -58.92 13.79 -45.42
CA MET A 89 -60.11 14.38 -44.78
C MET A 89 -61.00 15.00 -45.86
N ILE A 90 -62.32 14.83 -45.75
CA ILE A 90 -63.29 15.38 -46.72
C ILE A 90 -64.01 16.57 -46.07
N ALA A 91 -64.06 17.69 -46.77
CA ALA A 91 -64.78 18.89 -46.36
C ALA A 91 -66.30 18.66 -46.43
N ASP A 92 -67.07 19.30 -45.56
CA ASP A 92 -68.53 19.19 -45.61
C ASP A 92 -69.15 20.00 -46.78
N ASP A 93 -70.49 20.06 -46.83
CA ASP A 93 -71.22 20.84 -47.85
C ASP A 93 -71.09 22.36 -47.70
N THR A 94 -70.50 22.85 -46.59
CA THR A 94 -70.14 24.26 -46.37
C THR A 94 -68.66 24.55 -46.65
N GLY A 95 -67.84 23.51 -46.80
CA GLY A 95 -66.39 23.60 -46.97
C GLY A 95 -65.59 23.45 -45.66
N ASP A 96 -66.21 23.08 -44.54
CA ASP A 96 -65.46 22.89 -43.29
C ASP A 96 -64.66 21.57 -43.29
N LEU A 97 -63.36 21.70 -43.05
CA LEU A 97 -62.44 20.60 -42.74
C LEU A 97 -62.25 20.56 -41.22
N GLY A 98 -63.33 20.19 -40.52
CA GLY A 98 -63.43 20.33 -39.06
C GLY A 98 -62.21 19.76 -38.32
N LEU A 99 -61.78 20.48 -37.28
CA LEU A 99 -60.43 20.44 -36.67
C LEU A 99 -59.76 19.05 -36.57
N CYS A 100 -58.44 19.04 -36.82
CA CYS A 100 -57.58 17.89 -36.60
C CYS A 100 -56.27 18.30 -35.91
N CYS A 101 -55.59 17.32 -35.33
CA CYS A 101 -54.27 17.44 -34.73
C CYS A 101 -53.27 16.52 -35.45
N LEU A 102 -52.00 16.93 -35.46
CA LEU A 102 -50.88 16.25 -36.09
C LEU A 102 -49.74 16.12 -35.08
N ALA A 103 -48.87 15.13 -35.28
CA ALA A 103 -47.61 15.07 -34.54
C ALA A 103 -46.66 16.19 -34.97
N ASP A 104 -45.65 16.49 -34.15
CA ASP A 104 -44.50 17.30 -34.56
C ASP A 104 -43.82 16.62 -35.77
N GLY A 105 -43.73 17.30 -36.92
CA GLY A 105 -43.32 16.64 -38.16
C GLY A 105 -43.28 17.55 -39.40
N LEU A 106 -42.94 16.92 -40.53
CA LEU A 106 -42.91 17.52 -41.86
C LEU A 106 -44.02 16.92 -42.71
N TYR A 107 -44.84 17.77 -43.32
CA TYR A 107 -46.03 17.34 -44.04
C TYR A 107 -46.11 17.91 -45.47
N ASP A 108 -46.34 17.03 -46.44
CA ASP A 108 -46.79 17.40 -47.78
C ASP A 108 -48.33 17.46 -47.75
N ILE A 109 -48.86 18.68 -47.83
CA ILE A 109 -50.32 18.93 -47.80
C ILE A 109 -50.83 19.12 -49.22
N VAL A 110 -51.86 18.37 -49.60
CA VAL A 110 -52.54 18.50 -50.90
C VAL A 110 -54.05 18.61 -50.66
N LEU A 111 -54.67 19.66 -51.18
CA LEU A 111 -56.12 19.86 -51.19
C LEU A 111 -56.61 19.73 -52.63
N GLU A 112 -57.40 18.70 -52.89
CA GLU A 112 -58.10 18.44 -54.14
C GLU A 112 -59.56 18.91 -54.00
N ASP A 113 -60.21 19.36 -55.08
CA ASP A 113 -61.65 19.67 -55.04
C ASP A 113 -62.53 18.41 -55.26
N ALA A 114 -63.85 18.61 -55.38
CA ALA A 114 -64.80 17.53 -55.62
C ALA A 114 -64.67 16.86 -57.01
N ALA A 115 -63.94 17.45 -57.96
CA ALA A 115 -63.58 16.85 -59.24
C ALA A 115 -62.20 16.16 -59.21
N GLY A 116 -61.41 16.38 -58.15
CA GLY A 116 -60.04 15.89 -58.02
C GLY A 116 -58.97 16.89 -58.50
N GLU A 117 -59.36 18.12 -58.84
CA GLU A 117 -58.40 19.16 -59.28
C GLU A 117 -57.67 19.80 -58.09
N GLN A 118 -56.37 20.04 -58.24
CA GLN A 118 -55.49 20.33 -57.12
C GLN A 118 -55.47 21.82 -56.72
N VAL A 119 -56.43 22.22 -55.88
CA VAL A 119 -56.65 23.59 -55.37
C VAL A 119 -55.43 24.17 -54.65
N LEU A 120 -54.77 23.34 -53.81
CA LEU A 120 -53.57 23.71 -53.07
C LEU A 120 -52.62 22.53 -52.98
N ALA A 121 -51.33 22.75 -53.20
CA ALA A 121 -50.28 21.88 -52.69
C ALA A 121 -49.22 22.70 -51.96
N ARG A 122 -48.88 22.29 -50.75
CA ARG A 122 -47.78 22.87 -49.96
C ARG A 122 -46.92 21.72 -49.45
N ARG A 123 -45.77 21.53 -50.12
CA ARG A 123 -44.78 20.54 -49.71
C ARG A 123 -44.00 21.03 -48.49
N ARG A 124 -43.55 20.10 -47.64
CA ARG A 124 -42.69 20.34 -46.47
C ARG A 124 -43.19 21.42 -45.51
N LEU A 125 -44.50 21.46 -45.22
CA LEU A 125 -44.99 22.24 -44.09
C LEU A 125 -44.54 21.59 -42.79
N GLY A 126 -43.67 22.28 -42.03
CA GLY A 126 -43.39 21.91 -40.65
C GLY A 126 -44.58 22.23 -39.75
N ILE A 127 -45.10 21.23 -39.05
CA ILE A 127 -46.01 21.39 -37.91
C ILE A 127 -45.21 21.11 -36.65
N ARG A 128 -45.22 22.06 -35.70
CA ARG A 128 -44.37 22.02 -34.50
C ARG A 128 -45.08 22.64 -33.30
N THR A 129 -44.87 22.04 -32.14
CA THR A 129 -45.26 22.58 -30.83
C THR A 129 -44.38 23.79 -30.50
N ALA A 130 -44.98 24.89 -30.03
CA ALA A 130 -44.23 26.10 -29.69
C ALA A 130 -43.47 25.93 -28.37
N PHE A 131 -42.15 25.78 -28.45
CA PHE A 131 -41.26 25.68 -27.28
C PHE A 131 -41.17 27.01 -26.51
N ARG A 132 -40.91 26.91 -25.20
CA ARG A 132 -40.47 28.07 -24.40
C ARG A 132 -38.99 28.35 -24.69
N HIS A 133 -38.57 29.60 -24.57
CA HIS A 133 -37.21 30.07 -24.89
C HIS A 133 -36.05 29.39 -24.12
N GLU A 134 -36.33 28.57 -23.11
CA GLU A 134 -35.32 27.95 -22.23
C GLU A 134 -34.94 26.52 -22.67
N SER A 135 -35.81 25.81 -23.40
CA SER A 135 -35.56 24.44 -23.88
C SER A 135 -35.68 24.34 -25.40
N ALA A 136 -34.58 23.95 -26.07
CA ALA A 136 -34.53 23.81 -27.52
C ALA A 136 -35.15 22.47 -28.00
N GLY A 137 -35.35 21.52 -27.10
CA GLY A 137 -36.05 20.26 -27.37
C GLY A 137 -35.91 19.24 -26.26
N SER A 138 -36.75 18.20 -26.33
CA SER A 138 -36.52 16.93 -25.65
C SER A 138 -36.58 15.79 -26.65
N PHE A 139 -35.77 14.75 -26.41
CA PHE A 139 -35.61 13.56 -27.24
C PHE A 139 -35.78 12.31 -26.35
N GLN A 140 -36.20 11.18 -26.92
CA GLN A 140 -36.37 9.95 -26.14
C GLN A 140 -35.02 9.32 -25.82
N SER A 141 -34.17 9.11 -26.83
CA SER A 141 -32.82 8.55 -26.73
C SER A 141 -31.74 9.51 -27.22
N LEU A 142 -30.48 9.18 -26.91
CA LEU A 142 -29.31 9.85 -27.49
C LEU A 142 -29.19 9.57 -29.00
N ALA A 143 -29.68 8.42 -29.48
CA ALA A 143 -29.72 8.13 -30.92
C ALA A 143 -30.66 9.09 -31.65
N ASP A 144 -31.87 9.33 -31.13
CA ASP A 144 -32.83 10.30 -31.72
C ASP A 144 -32.25 11.71 -31.79
N LEU A 145 -31.50 12.12 -30.76
CA LEU A 145 -30.82 13.42 -30.72
C LEU A 145 -29.71 13.50 -31.77
N LEU A 146 -28.89 12.46 -31.91
CA LEU A 146 -27.80 12.43 -32.89
C LEU A 146 -28.32 12.42 -34.32
N GLU A 147 -29.35 11.61 -34.62
CA GLU A 147 -29.94 11.51 -35.96
C GLU A 147 -30.83 12.70 -36.34
N ASP A 148 -31.20 13.58 -35.39
CA ASP A 148 -32.08 14.72 -35.67
C ASP A 148 -31.49 15.66 -36.72
N ARG A 149 -32.27 15.85 -37.77
CA ARG A 149 -32.02 16.78 -38.89
C ARG A 149 -32.80 18.08 -38.75
N SER A 150 -33.72 18.14 -37.79
CA SER A 150 -34.66 19.24 -37.65
C SER A 150 -34.13 20.35 -36.74
N LEU A 151 -33.37 20.06 -35.68
CA LEU A 151 -32.66 21.06 -34.90
C LEU A 151 -31.44 21.57 -35.68
N GLY A 152 -31.41 22.87 -35.98
CA GLY A 152 -30.38 23.52 -36.80
C GLY A 152 -30.16 24.99 -36.39
N TYR A 153 -28.93 25.51 -36.59
CA TYR A 153 -28.67 26.94 -36.39
C TYR A 153 -29.34 27.80 -37.45
N GLN A 154 -29.76 29.02 -37.10
CA GLN A 154 -30.18 30.00 -38.09
C GLN A 154 -28.97 30.53 -38.87
N ALA A 155 -29.09 30.59 -40.20
CA ALA A 155 -28.20 31.36 -41.05
C ALA A 155 -28.74 32.80 -41.19
N ASP A 156 -27.93 33.81 -40.88
CA ASP A 156 -28.33 35.22 -40.63
C ASP A 156 -28.97 35.98 -41.81
N ALA A 157 -29.23 35.34 -42.95
CA ALA A 157 -29.75 35.99 -44.17
C ALA A 157 -30.85 35.21 -44.92
N THR A 158 -31.23 34.01 -44.47
CA THR A 158 -32.21 33.16 -45.19
C THR A 158 -33.55 33.15 -44.47
N PRO A 159 -34.70 33.26 -45.16
CA PRO A 159 -36.01 33.03 -44.54
C PRO A 159 -36.05 31.66 -43.86
N VAL A 160 -36.49 31.62 -42.60
CA VAL A 160 -36.53 30.38 -41.81
C VAL A 160 -37.43 29.36 -42.52
N ASP A 161 -36.83 28.26 -42.99
CA ASP A 161 -37.59 27.10 -43.44
C ASP A 161 -38.27 26.47 -42.21
N PRO A 162 -39.61 26.41 -42.15
CA PRO A 162 -40.34 25.82 -41.01
C PRO A 162 -40.05 24.32 -40.81
N ALA A 163 -39.31 23.68 -41.72
CA ALA A 163 -38.70 22.37 -41.54
C ALA A 163 -37.69 22.28 -40.37
N TYR A 164 -37.26 23.39 -39.77
CA TYR A 164 -36.23 23.39 -38.71
C TYR A 164 -36.69 23.98 -37.36
N ARG A 165 -36.27 23.33 -36.26
CA ARG A 165 -36.23 23.90 -34.89
C ARG A 165 -34.96 24.73 -34.80
N GLN A 166 -35.06 25.99 -34.37
CA GLN A 166 -33.90 26.85 -34.24
C GLN A 166 -33.07 26.51 -32.98
N ALA A 167 -31.82 26.15 -33.20
CA ALA A 167 -30.81 25.98 -32.17
C ALA A 167 -30.26 27.34 -31.72
N TRP A 168 -30.38 27.64 -30.42
CA TRP A 168 -29.88 28.86 -29.81
C TRP A 168 -28.70 28.53 -28.88
N PRO A 169 -27.53 29.18 -29.02
CA PRO A 169 -26.41 29.00 -28.10
C PRO A 169 -26.81 29.30 -26.66
N GLY A 170 -26.46 28.39 -25.74
CA GLY A 170 -26.86 28.44 -24.32
C GLY A 170 -28.19 27.75 -24.00
N ALA A 171 -29.04 27.44 -24.98
CA ALA A 171 -30.29 26.73 -24.72
C ALA A 171 -30.05 25.25 -24.40
N VAL A 172 -30.92 24.68 -23.55
CA VAL A 172 -30.79 23.29 -23.07
C VAL A 172 -31.60 22.33 -23.92
N VAL A 173 -31.03 21.17 -24.21
CA VAL A 173 -31.69 19.99 -24.81
C VAL A 173 -31.67 18.86 -23.80
N GLN A 174 -32.77 18.12 -23.68
CA GLN A 174 -32.90 16.98 -22.76
C GLN A 174 -33.07 15.66 -23.49
N VAL A 175 -32.49 14.58 -22.95
CA VAL A 175 -32.71 13.19 -23.40
C VAL A 175 -33.35 12.42 -22.25
N ALA A 176 -34.54 11.87 -22.48
CA ALA A 176 -35.33 11.20 -21.45
C ALA A 176 -34.66 9.90 -20.96
N GLN A 177 -34.11 9.10 -21.88
CA GLN A 177 -33.30 7.92 -21.55
C GLN A 177 -32.03 8.35 -20.81
N GLY A 178 -31.97 8.05 -19.51
CA GLY A 178 -30.87 8.44 -18.63
C GLY A 178 -30.96 9.85 -18.04
N GLY A 179 -31.92 10.67 -18.46
CA GLY A 179 -32.15 12.01 -17.91
C GLY A 179 -31.04 13.02 -18.22
N PHE A 180 -30.34 12.84 -19.35
CA PHE A 180 -29.20 13.68 -19.72
C PHE A 180 -29.64 15.07 -20.18
N SER A 181 -28.82 16.08 -19.91
CA SER A 181 -29.02 17.46 -20.40
C SER A 181 -27.78 17.93 -21.16
N TYR A 182 -27.99 18.77 -22.18
CA TYR A 182 -26.96 19.26 -23.09
C TYR A 182 -27.13 20.76 -23.32
N VAL A 183 -26.04 21.52 -23.36
CA VAL A 183 -26.05 22.93 -23.79
C VAL A 183 -25.71 23.00 -25.28
N ILE A 184 -26.52 23.71 -26.05
CA ILE A 184 -26.18 24.07 -27.43
C ILE A 184 -25.04 25.08 -27.42
N LEU A 185 -23.94 24.76 -28.11
CA LEU A 185 -22.81 25.66 -28.30
C LEU A 185 -23.07 26.63 -29.46
N PRO A 186 -22.31 27.73 -29.59
CA PRO A 186 -22.21 28.51 -30.83
C PRO A 186 -21.89 27.62 -32.05
N PRO A 187 -22.38 27.96 -33.27
CA PRO A 187 -21.98 27.27 -34.49
C PRO A 187 -20.46 27.39 -34.70
N GLU A 188 -19.91 28.59 -34.56
CA GLU A 188 -18.48 28.89 -34.62
C GLU A 188 -17.99 29.44 -33.26
N GLY A 189 -16.77 29.05 -32.84
CA GLY A 189 -16.26 29.34 -31.50
C GLY A 189 -16.88 28.46 -30.41
N GLY A 190 -16.77 28.89 -29.15
CA GLY A 190 -17.48 28.26 -28.02
C GLY A 190 -16.96 26.91 -27.50
N GLY A 191 -15.66 26.64 -27.61
CA GLY A 191 -15.05 25.41 -27.07
C GLY A 191 -15.22 24.17 -27.95
N ALA A 192 -14.85 23.00 -27.43
CA ALA A 192 -15.04 21.71 -28.10
C ALA A 192 -16.47 21.18 -27.89
N ALA A 193 -17.05 20.58 -28.92
CA ALA A 193 -18.36 19.94 -28.81
C ALA A 193 -18.20 18.47 -28.40
N HIS A 194 -19.03 17.99 -27.48
CA HIS A 194 -19.05 16.58 -27.07
C HIS A 194 -19.87 15.74 -28.06
N LEU A 195 -20.86 16.34 -28.71
CA LEU A 195 -21.58 15.77 -29.85
C LEU A 195 -21.98 16.83 -30.88
N VAL A 196 -22.32 16.38 -32.08
CA VAL A 196 -22.93 17.19 -33.14
C VAL A 196 -24.07 16.37 -33.76
N THR A 197 -25.26 16.97 -33.93
CA THR A 197 -26.41 16.31 -34.58
C THR A 197 -26.23 16.25 -36.10
N VAL A 198 -27.02 15.43 -36.81
CA VAL A 198 -27.04 15.44 -38.30
C VAL A 198 -27.51 16.80 -38.85
N GLY A 199 -28.32 17.55 -38.10
CA GLY A 199 -28.64 18.97 -38.37
C GLY A 199 -27.48 19.96 -38.15
N GLY A 200 -26.29 19.48 -37.75
CA GLY A 200 -25.08 20.27 -37.56
C GLY A 200 -24.97 20.98 -36.21
N VAL A 201 -25.87 20.70 -35.26
CA VAL A 201 -25.92 21.43 -33.99
C VAL A 201 -24.94 20.86 -32.99
N ARG A 202 -23.98 21.70 -32.59
CA ARG A 202 -22.88 21.37 -31.68
C ARG A 202 -23.38 21.49 -30.24
N MET A 203 -23.12 20.48 -29.42
CA MET A 203 -23.57 20.46 -28.02
C MET A 203 -22.47 20.02 -27.05
N GLN A 204 -22.61 20.48 -25.81
CA GLN A 204 -21.82 20.05 -24.67
C GLN A 204 -22.71 19.32 -23.66
N VAL A 205 -22.27 18.17 -23.15
CA VAL A 205 -22.96 17.46 -22.06
C VAL A 205 -22.94 18.33 -20.81
N GLN A 206 -24.07 18.45 -20.11
CA GLN A 206 -24.10 19.00 -18.75
C GLN A 206 -23.79 17.90 -17.72
N PRO A 207 -23.03 18.21 -16.66
CA PRO A 207 -22.89 17.30 -15.53
C PRO A 207 -24.20 17.17 -14.74
N ASP A 208 -24.31 16.11 -13.95
CA ASP A 208 -25.38 15.90 -12.97
C ASP A 208 -25.37 16.98 -11.85
N PRO A 209 -26.39 17.03 -10.98
CA PRO A 209 -26.44 17.97 -9.86
C PRO A 209 -25.32 17.83 -8.80
N ARG A 210 -24.34 16.93 -9.00
CA ARG A 210 -23.13 16.77 -8.18
C ARG A 210 -21.84 17.07 -8.96
N GLY A 211 -21.94 17.60 -10.18
CA GLY A 211 -20.79 17.93 -11.02
C GLY A 211 -20.16 16.73 -11.75
N ARG A 212 -20.91 15.63 -11.95
CA ARG A 212 -20.41 14.39 -12.57
C ARG A 212 -21.03 14.15 -13.94
N TYR A 213 -20.21 13.72 -14.90
CA TYR A 213 -20.59 13.44 -16.27
C TYR A 213 -20.98 11.95 -16.44
N PRO A 214 -22.25 11.62 -16.76
CA PRO A 214 -22.67 10.24 -17.03
C PRO A 214 -22.07 9.74 -18.34
N LEU A 215 -21.44 8.55 -18.34
CA LEU A 215 -20.75 8.05 -19.53
C LEU A 215 -21.69 7.87 -20.74
N ALA A 216 -22.90 7.35 -20.54
CA ALA A 216 -23.90 7.17 -21.59
C ALA A 216 -24.48 8.48 -22.18
N ALA A 217 -24.10 9.65 -21.66
CA ALA A 217 -24.42 10.93 -22.29
C ALA A 217 -23.48 11.30 -23.46
N PHE A 218 -22.39 10.55 -23.67
CA PHE A 218 -21.40 10.80 -24.70
C PHE A 218 -21.58 9.85 -25.90
N PRO A 219 -21.38 10.31 -27.14
CA PRO A 219 -21.49 9.48 -28.33
C PRO A 219 -20.23 8.62 -28.57
N GLY A 220 -20.38 7.60 -29.41
CA GLY A 220 -19.28 6.78 -29.93
C GLY A 220 -19.18 5.40 -29.30
N ASP A 221 -18.00 4.79 -29.43
CA ASP A 221 -17.63 3.61 -28.66
C ASP A 221 -17.22 3.99 -27.22
N ALA A 222 -17.09 3.00 -26.33
CA ALA A 222 -16.74 3.28 -24.93
C ALA A 222 -15.33 3.85 -24.76
N ASP A 223 -14.40 3.61 -25.69
CA ASP A 223 -13.08 4.25 -25.70
C ASP A 223 -13.23 5.76 -25.91
N THR A 224 -13.99 6.17 -26.94
CA THR A 224 -14.25 7.57 -27.29
C THR A 224 -15.07 8.28 -26.23
N ALA A 225 -16.19 7.69 -25.80
CA ALA A 225 -17.09 8.26 -24.81
C ALA A 225 -16.38 8.50 -23.47
N LEU A 226 -15.55 7.54 -23.00
CA LEU A 226 -14.85 7.67 -21.73
C LEU A 226 -13.71 8.69 -21.80
N SER A 227 -13.02 8.80 -22.94
CA SER A 227 -12.03 9.87 -23.16
C SER A 227 -12.69 11.25 -23.10
N LEU A 228 -13.81 11.47 -23.79
CA LEU A 228 -14.53 12.75 -23.78
C LEU A 228 -15.10 13.09 -22.39
N ALA A 229 -15.62 12.09 -21.67
CA ALA A 229 -16.11 12.30 -20.30
C ALA A 229 -14.97 12.69 -19.34
N LEU A 230 -13.80 12.05 -19.45
CA LEU A 230 -12.60 12.38 -18.66
C LEU A 230 -11.96 13.72 -19.04
N GLU A 231 -12.20 14.20 -20.27
CA GLU A 231 -11.87 15.57 -20.69
C GLU A 231 -12.85 16.62 -20.14
N SER A 232 -14.07 16.21 -19.80
CA SER A 232 -15.12 17.08 -19.26
C SER A 232 -15.01 17.29 -17.75
N GLY A 233 -14.60 16.26 -16.99
CA GLY A 233 -14.44 16.33 -15.54
C GLY A 233 -14.67 14.98 -14.84
N PRO A 234 -15.26 14.96 -13.62
CA PRO A 234 -15.56 13.73 -12.89
C PRO A 234 -16.55 12.84 -13.65
N VAL A 235 -16.21 11.58 -13.89
CA VAL A 235 -17.04 10.63 -14.67
C VAL A 235 -17.85 9.73 -13.75
N LEU A 236 -19.10 9.48 -14.15
CA LEU A 236 -20.02 8.54 -13.53
C LEU A 236 -20.34 7.39 -14.50
N LEU A 237 -20.04 6.16 -14.12
CA LEU A 237 -20.40 4.96 -14.87
C LEU A 237 -21.78 4.43 -14.45
N GLU A 238 -22.48 3.73 -15.34
CA GLU A 238 -23.75 3.06 -15.02
C GLU A 238 -23.52 1.85 -14.09
N GLU A 239 -24.38 1.67 -13.10
CA GLU A 239 -24.27 0.61 -12.09
C GLU A 239 -24.23 -0.78 -12.74
N GLY A 240 -23.13 -1.53 -12.52
CA GLY A 240 -22.92 -2.88 -13.04
C GLY A 240 -22.73 -3.02 -14.56
N HIS A 241 -22.62 -1.92 -15.32
CA HIS A 241 -22.47 -1.96 -16.78
C HIS A 241 -21.10 -2.52 -17.21
N ASN A 242 -21.03 -3.26 -18.33
CA ASN A 242 -19.79 -3.86 -18.86
C ASN A 242 -19.33 -3.13 -20.14
N TYR A 243 -18.56 -2.05 -20.00
CA TYR A 243 -18.03 -1.27 -21.11
C TYR A 243 -16.86 -1.99 -21.78
N ARG A 244 -16.88 -2.14 -23.11
CA ARG A 244 -15.83 -2.82 -23.88
C ARG A 244 -14.85 -1.81 -24.46
N LEU A 245 -13.57 -1.94 -24.10
CA LEU A 245 -12.50 -1.05 -24.54
C LEU A 245 -11.56 -1.76 -25.52
N SER A 246 -11.26 -1.09 -26.63
CA SER A 246 -10.30 -1.52 -27.66
C SER A 246 -8.95 -0.82 -27.54
N ARG A 247 -8.86 0.27 -26.78
CA ARG A 247 -7.64 1.08 -26.62
C ARG A 247 -7.39 1.44 -25.16
N GLY A 248 -6.20 1.96 -24.91
CA GLY A 248 -5.85 2.60 -23.65
C GLY A 248 -6.21 4.07 -23.67
N ILE A 249 -6.75 4.58 -22.55
CA ILE A 249 -7.06 6.00 -22.38
C ILE A 249 -5.90 6.68 -21.65
N THR A 250 -5.33 7.69 -22.31
CA THR A 250 -4.12 8.40 -21.84
C THR A 250 -4.50 9.79 -21.33
N LEU A 251 -4.38 10.00 -20.03
CA LEU A 251 -4.61 11.29 -19.37
C LEU A 251 -3.27 11.93 -18.97
N ARG A 252 -3.17 13.24 -19.17
CA ARG A 252 -1.98 14.04 -18.82
C ARG A 252 -2.38 15.32 -18.11
N ASP A 253 -1.66 15.61 -17.02
CA ASP A 253 -1.63 16.90 -16.31
C ASP A 253 -2.98 17.52 -15.96
N ARG A 254 -3.92 16.69 -15.50
CA ARG A 254 -5.30 17.09 -15.16
C ARG A 254 -5.86 16.31 -13.97
N PRO A 255 -6.84 16.87 -13.23
CA PRO A 255 -7.66 16.11 -12.29
C PRO A 255 -8.26 14.87 -12.95
N VAL A 256 -8.38 13.78 -12.19
CA VAL A 256 -9.11 12.58 -12.62
C VAL A 256 -10.05 12.14 -11.52
N THR A 257 -11.32 11.90 -11.87
CA THR A 257 -12.28 11.27 -10.96
C THR A 257 -13.15 10.31 -11.74
N ILE A 258 -13.17 9.04 -11.34
CA ILE A 258 -14.02 7.99 -11.91
C ILE A 258 -14.82 7.35 -10.77
N ILE A 259 -16.15 7.44 -10.84
CA ILE A 259 -17.08 6.78 -9.92
C ILE A 259 -17.71 5.61 -10.69
N GLY A 260 -17.24 4.40 -10.41
CA GLY A 260 -17.55 3.21 -11.19
C GLY A 260 -18.90 2.55 -10.88
N ASN A 261 -19.47 2.72 -9.68
CA ASN A 261 -20.72 2.07 -9.26
C ASN A 261 -20.76 0.54 -9.51
N GLY A 262 -19.62 -0.15 -9.38
CA GLY A 262 -19.49 -1.58 -9.69
C GLY A 262 -19.51 -1.93 -11.18
N ALA A 263 -19.41 -0.95 -12.08
CA ALA A 263 -19.19 -1.17 -13.50
C ALA A 263 -17.84 -1.85 -13.78
N ARG A 264 -17.76 -2.51 -14.94
CA ARG A 264 -16.56 -3.16 -15.46
C ARG A 264 -16.10 -2.50 -16.76
N LEU A 265 -14.82 -2.15 -16.83
CA LEU A 265 -14.12 -1.88 -18.08
C LEU A 265 -13.46 -3.20 -18.55
N LEU A 266 -13.87 -3.70 -19.71
CA LEU A 266 -13.40 -4.95 -20.29
C LEU A 266 -12.46 -4.67 -21.47
N ARG A 267 -11.15 -4.88 -21.28
CA ARG A 267 -10.16 -4.79 -22.36
C ARG A 267 -10.34 -5.96 -23.33
N THR A 268 -10.56 -5.66 -24.59
CA THR A 268 -10.96 -6.63 -25.62
C THR A 268 -9.77 -7.40 -26.23
N ALA A 269 -10.06 -8.53 -26.89
CA ALA A 269 -9.07 -9.48 -27.43
C ALA A 269 -7.92 -8.85 -28.24
N GLY A 270 -8.28 -7.92 -29.13
CA GLY A 270 -7.36 -7.23 -30.04
C GLY A 270 -6.92 -5.85 -29.57
N ALA A 271 -7.07 -5.54 -28.27
CA ALA A 271 -6.67 -4.26 -27.72
C ALA A 271 -5.15 -4.05 -27.75
N GLU A 272 -4.73 -2.80 -27.77
CA GLU A 272 -3.30 -2.45 -27.74
C GLU A 272 -2.62 -2.93 -26.44
N ASN A 273 -1.34 -3.33 -26.54
CA ASN A 273 -0.51 -3.61 -25.36
C ASN A 273 -0.09 -2.30 -24.65
N ARG A 274 -1.08 -1.64 -24.04
CA ARG A 274 -1.00 -0.40 -23.27
C ARG A 274 -1.88 -0.50 -22.02
N PRO A 275 -1.70 0.36 -21.00
CA PRO A 275 -2.64 0.44 -19.88
C PRO A 275 -4.05 0.78 -20.37
N VAL A 276 -5.07 0.28 -19.69
CA VAL A 276 -6.47 0.70 -19.93
C VAL A 276 -6.64 2.17 -19.50
N LEU A 277 -6.04 2.53 -18.36
CA LEU A 277 -5.90 3.91 -17.89
C LEU A 277 -4.41 4.22 -17.71
N ASP A 278 -3.84 5.10 -18.52
CA ASP A 278 -2.50 5.68 -18.35
C ASP A 278 -2.67 7.15 -17.89
N ILE A 279 -2.55 7.37 -16.58
CA ILE A 279 -2.67 8.69 -15.96
C ILE A 279 -1.27 9.11 -15.53
N SER A 280 -0.68 10.09 -16.22
CA SER A 280 0.68 10.55 -15.92
C SER A 280 0.75 12.05 -15.73
N PHE A 281 1.52 12.46 -14.73
CA PHE A 281 1.78 13.85 -14.37
C PHE A 281 3.21 14.22 -14.69
N SER A 282 3.37 15.36 -15.37
CA SER A 282 4.65 15.92 -15.73
C SER A 282 5.41 16.37 -14.50
N LEU A 283 6.71 16.11 -14.52
CA LEU A 283 7.70 16.70 -13.62
C LEU A 283 8.15 18.03 -14.22
N SER A 284 8.57 18.98 -13.39
CA SER A 284 9.25 20.18 -13.87
C SER A 284 10.58 19.84 -14.56
N ASP A 285 11.17 20.82 -15.25
CA ASP A 285 12.59 20.73 -15.62
C ASP A 285 13.47 20.52 -14.36
N PRO A 286 14.57 19.75 -14.45
CA PRO A 286 15.47 19.48 -13.34
C PRO A 286 16.44 20.63 -13.06
N VAL A 287 16.43 21.14 -11.82
CA VAL A 287 17.40 22.14 -11.35
C VAL A 287 18.52 21.51 -10.51
N PRO A 288 19.76 22.02 -10.55
CA PRO A 288 20.88 21.46 -9.80
C PRO A 288 20.81 21.79 -8.29
N VAL A 289 20.98 20.79 -7.45
CA VAL A 289 21.12 20.96 -5.99
C VAL A 289 22.55 21.41 -5.66
N ARG A 290 22.71 22.42 -4.80
CA ARG A 290 24.00 23.03 -4.43
C ARG A 290 24.60 22.45 -3.14
N ASP A 291 23.75 22.22 -2.13
CA ASP A 291 24.09 21.56 -0.86
C ASP A 291 22.87 20.75 -0.39
N LEU A 292 23.13 19.67 0.34
CA LEU A 292 22.12 18.82 0.94
C LEU A 292 22.56 18.41 2.35
N THR A 293 21.90 18.96 3.36
CA THR A 293 22.29 18.84 4.77
C THR A 293 21.15 18.26 5.61
N ARG A 294 21.37 17.11 6.27
CA ARG A 294 20.50 16.67 7.38
C ARG A 294 20.61 17.71 8.50
N THR A 295 19.47 18.19 8.97
CA THR A 295 19.40 19.24 10.00
C THR A 295 18.44 18.83 11.11
N ARG A 296 18.62 19.41 12.30
CA ARG A 296 17.63 19.33 13.37
C ARG A 296 16.61 20.43 13.14
N LEU A 297 15.39 20.04 12.76
CA LEU A 297 14.26 20.96 12.66
C LEU A 297 13.57 21.03 14.01
N TRP A 298 13.36 22.25 14.51
CA TRP A 298 12.39 22.45 15.57
C TRP A 298 10.99 22.28 14.98
N ALA A 299 10.26 21.29 15.49
CA ALA A 299 8.90 21.01 15.06
C ALA A 299 7.99 22.17 15.47
N GLY A 300 7.77 23.12 14.56
CA GLY A 300 7.01 24.34 14.84
C GLY A 300 7.65 25.65 14.35
N HIS A 301 8.74 25.64 13.56
CA HIS A 301 9.24 26.86 12.89
C HIS A 301 8.11 27.60 12.13
N PRO A 302 7.63 28.77 12.58
CA PRO A 302 6.48 29.44 12.01
C PRO A 302 6.93 30.59 11.11
N VAL A 303 7.58 30.26 9.98
CA VAL A 303 8.07 31.27 9.03
C VAL A 303 6.91 31.75 8.15
N THR A 304 5.98 32.49 8.74
CA THR A 304 4.89 33.20 8.05
C THR A 304 5.06 34.70 8.27
N ARG A 305 5.98 35.31 7.51
CA ARG A 305 6.15 36.77 7.50
C ARG A 305 4.95 37.40 6.78
N LEU A 306 4.05 38.05 7.53
CA LEU A 306 2.83 38.63 6.98
C LEU A 306 3.14 39.96 6.28
N THR A 307 3.43 39.89 4.98
CA THR A 307 3.77 41.03 4.12
C THR A 307 2.56 41.84 3.66
N SER A 308 1.69 42.24 4.60
CA SER A 308 0.80 43.41 4.49
C SER A 308 -0.01 43.62 5.79
N GLY A 309 0.56 44.33 6.76
CA GLY A 309 -0.17 44.70 7.99
C GLY A 309 -1.38 45.63 7.74
N LYS A 310 -1.43 46.31 6.59
CA LYS A 310 -2.42 47.35 6.23
C LYS A 310 -3.85 46.86 6.00
N ASN A 311 -4.10 45.56 6.01
CA ASN A 311 -5.40 44.94 5.69
C ASN A 311 -6.11 44.25 6.87
N PHE A 312 -5.60 44.39 8.09
CA PHE A 312 -6.19 43.79 9.30
C PHE A 312 -6.62 44.87 10.30
N THR A 313 -7.75 44.64 10.94
CA THR A 313 -8.41 45.56 11.88
C THR A 313 -8.85 44.84 13.16
N SER A 314 -9.11 45.60 14.23
CA SER A 314 -9.61 45.07 15.50
C SER A 314 -10.94 44.32 15.29
N GLY A 315 -10.92 43.00 15.48
CA GLY A 315 -12.04 42.08 15.20
C GLY A 315 -11.73 41.00 14.17
N ASP A 316 -10.78 41.23 13.25
CA ASP A 316 -10.45 40.30 12.17
C ASP A 316 -9.87 38.97 12.68
N ARG A 317 -10.18 37.88 11.95
CA ARG A 317 -9.82 36.51 12.29
C ARG A 317 -8.60 36.05 11.48
N LEU A 318 -7.64 35.45 12.15
CA LEU A 318 -6.47 34.83 11.56
C LEU A 318 -6.35 33.39 12.05
N ASP A 319 -6.41 32.42 11.13
CA ASP A 319 -6.31 31.00 11.45
C ASP A 319 -4.87 30.50 11.23
N ILE A 320 -4.18 30.10 12.31
CA ILE A 320 -2.77 29.64 12.30
C ILE A 320 -2.73 28.21 12.84
N LEU A 321 -2.13 27.29 12.08
CA LEU A 321 -1.98 25.86 12.44
C LEU A 321 -3.28 25.16 12.89
N GLY A 322 -4.43 25.63 12.40
CA GLY A 322 -5.76 25.10 12.75
C GLY A 322 -6.38 25.70 14.03
N GLN A 323 -5.73 26.65 14.69
CA GLN A 323 -6.33 27.47 15.75
C GLN A 323 -6.67 28.87 15.25
N SER A 324 -7.75 29.43 15.80
CA SER A 324 -8.30 30.71 15.38
C SER A 324 -7.98 31.81 16.38
N TYR A 325 -7.36 32.87 15.88
CA TYR A 325 -7.02 34.07 16.65
C TYR A 325 -7.84 35.25 16.15
N ARG A 326 -8.07 36.23 17.01
CA ARG A 326 -8.67 37.52 16.67
C ARG A 326 -7.69 38.65 16.96
N PHE A 327 -7.58 39.61 16.04
CA PHE A 327 -6.93 40.90 16.28
C PHE A 327 -7.73 41.72 17.30
N THR A 328 -7.05 42.29 18.29
CA THR A 328 -7.67 43.14 19.32
C THR A 328 -6.83 44.38 19.57
N GLU A 329 -7.46 45.56 19.52
CA GLU A 329 -6.93 46.76 20.16
C GLU A 329 -6.76 46.54 21.67
N GLU A 330 -5.65 47.03 22.23
CA GLU A 330 -5.39 46.93 23.66
C GLU A 330 -6.24 47.93 24.46
N ALA A 331 -7.27 47.41 25.13
CA ALA A 331 -8.18 48.22 25.92
C ALA A 331 -7.45 48.94 27.07
N GLN A 332 -7.22 50.25 26.91
CA GLN A 332 -6.65 51.08 27.96
C GLN A 332 -7.56 51.11 29.19
N ALA A 333 -7.19 50.36 30.22
CA ALA A 333 -7.81 50.40 31.54
C ALA A 333 -7.50 51.73 32.24
N LYS A 334 -8.21 52.80 31.84
CA LYS A 334 -8.23 54.10 32.52
C LYS A 334 -8.90 53.95 33.89
N GLY A 335 -8.14 53.53 34.88
CA GLY A 335 -8.57 53.49 36.27
C GLY A 335 -8.93 54.90 36.76
N THR A 336 -10.23 55.16 36.93
CA THR A 336 -10.72 56.29 37.71
C THR A 336 -10.40 56.06 39.18
N ALA A 337 -9.97 57.11 39.88
CA ALA A 337 -9.41 57.00 41.23
C ALA A 337 -10.48 56.64 42.28
N GLY A 338 -10.13 55.82 43.29
CA GLY A 338 -11.10 55.42 44.31
C GLY A 338 -10.64 54.71 45.59
N THR A 339 -9.47 54.05 45.65
CA THR A 339 -9.12 53.25 46.86
C THR A 339 -7.62 53.29 47.20
N PRO A 340 -7.22 53.74 48.41
CA PRO A 340 -5.83 53.70 48.86
C PRO A 340 -5.51 52.35 49.54
N GLY A 341 -4.64 51.52 48.95
CA GLY A 341 -4.25 50.26 49.60
C GLY A 341 -3.54 49.18 48.75
N ALA A 342 -2.83 49.53 47.67
CA ALA A 342 -2.11 48.54 46.86
C ALA A 342 -0.71 48.99 46.43
N ASN A 343 0.26 48.13 46.72
CA ASN A 343 1.70 48.18 46.48
C ASN A 343 2.14 48.83 45.13
N PRO A 344 2.86 49.98 45.13
CA PRO A 344 3.14 50.75 43.92
C PRO A 344 4.47 50.39 43.24
N ASP A 345 4.63 49.16 42.72
CA ASP A 345 5.80 48.84 41.89
C ASP A 345 5.60 47.75 40.82
N ARG A 346 4.82 48.07 39.77
CA ARG A 346 4.85 47.39 38.45
C ARG A 346 4.62 48.36 37.29
N THR A 347 5.56 49.27 37.08
CA THR A 347 5.54 50.17 35.91
C THR A 347 6.08 49.44 34.68
N LEU A 348 5.22 49.04 33.75
CA LEU A 348 5.60 48.75 32.36
C LEU A 348 4.92 49.75 31.44
N ARG A 349 5.72 50.53 30.71
CA ARG A 349 5.25 51.55 29.76
C ARG A 349 4.98 50.91 28.40
N GLY A 350 3.74 50.98 27.92
CA GLY A 350 3.40 50.69 26.53
C GLY A 350 3.69 51.88 25.61
N GLY A 351 4.24 51.62 24.43
CA GLY A 351 4.33 52.58 23.31
C GLY A 351 3.15 52.40 22.34
N PRO A 352 2.94 53.34 21.39
CA PRO A 352 1.67 53.48 20.68
C PRO A 352 1.32 52.40 19.64
N ASP A 353 2.30 51.69 19.04
CA ASP A 353 2.06 50.84 17.87
C ASP A 353 2.27 49.34 18.14
N ARG A 354 1.23 48.63 18.62
CA ARG A 354 1.22 47.16 18.73
C ARG A 354 -0.18 46.55 18.56
N ASP A 355 -0.38 45.84 17.46
CA ASP A 355 -1.49 44.90 17.29
C ASP A 355 -1.27 43.64 18.13
N ARG A 356 -2.33 43.11 18.75
CA ARG A 356 -2.29 41.85 19.51
C ARG A 356 -3.29 40.82 18.98
N LEU A 357 -2.85 39.56 18.96
CA LEU A 357 -3.68 38.40 18.69
C LEU A 357 -4.14 37.77 20.02
N VAL A 358 -5.43 37.47 20.12
CA VAL A 358 -6.04 36.76 21.26
C VAL A 358 -6.68 35.46 20.74
N PRO A 359 -6.48 34.30 21.40
CA PRO A 359 -7.14 33.06 21.01
C PRO A 359 -8.68 33.18 21.09
N LEU A 360 -9.38 32.73 20.06
CA LEU A 360 -10.84 32.60 20.10
C LEU A 360 -11.19 31.32 20.86
N ALA A 361 -11.54 31.46 22.14
CA ALA A 361 -11.99 30.35 22.96
C ALA A 361 -13.23 29.66 22.33
N PRO A 362 -13.28 28.32 22.26
CA PRO A 362 -14.49 27.62 21.86
C PRO A 362 -15.60 27.92 22.86
N SER A 363 -16.80 28.23 22.35
CA SER A 363 -17.91 28.78 23.13
C SER A 363 -18.30 27.90 24.32
N LEU A 364 -18.05 28.40 25.54
CA LEU A 364 -18.56 27.83 26.78
C LEU A 364 -19.81 28.60 27.25
N PRO A 365 -20.80 27.93 27.89
CA PRO A 365 -22.02 28.58 28.38
C PRO A 365 -21.79 29.59 29.51
N GLU A 366 -22.79 30.44 29.73
CA GLU A 366 -22.77 31.53 30.71
C GLU A 366 -22.74 31.01 32.17
N THR A 367 -21.68 31.31 32.91
CA THR A 367 -21.71 31.52 34.37
C THR A 367 -20.40 32.21 34.80
N LEU A 368 -20.50 33.32 35.54
CA LEU A 368 -19.43 34.32 35.60
C LEU A 368 -18.38 34.12 36.71
N ASP A 369 -18.62 33.20 37.65
CA ASP A 369 -17.83 33.09 38.89
C ASP A 369 -16.47 32.38 38.72
N ASN A 370 -16.32 31.50 37.72
CA ASN A 370 -15.10 30.69 37.54
C ASN A 370 -13.93 31.43 36.85
N LEU A 371 -14.14 32.65 36.36
CA LEU A 371 -13.12 33.40 35.61
C LEU A 371 -11.89 33.77 36.48
N ALA A 372 -12.09 33.91 37.79
CA ALA A 372 -11.05 34.32 38.74
C ALA A 372 -10.05 33.22 39.13
N GLU A 373 -10.36 31.94 38.90
CA GLU A 373 -9.41 30.83 39.08
C GLU A 373 -8.71 30.46 37.78
N ALA A 374 -9.43 30.50 36.64
CA ALA A 374 -8.83 30.30 35.32
C ALA A 374 -7.68 31.30 35.04
N LEU A 375 -7.80 32.54 35.53
CA LEU A 375 -6.74 33.56 35.42
C LEU A 375 -5.58 33.42 36.43
N LYS A 376 -5.63 32.44 37.36
CA LYS A 376 -4.53 32.13 38.29
C LYS A 376 -3.67 30.93 37.86
N ALA A 377 -4.21 30.01 37.06
CA ALA A 377 -3.48 28.88 36.47
C ALA A 377 -2.65 29.32 35.24
N GLY A 378 -1.76 30.29 35.43
CA GLY A 378 -1.22 31.14 34.37
C GLY A 378 -0.24 30.52 33.38
N GLY A 379 -0.72 29.72 32.42
CA GLY A 379 -0.01 29.37 31.19
C GLY A 379 0.01 30.55 30.20
N GLN A 380 1.06 31.38 30.22
CA GLN A 380 1.21 32.49 29.27
C GLN A 380 1.98 32.10 28.00
N GLY A 381 1.29 31.50 27.02
CA GLY A 381 1.78 31.49 25.64
C GLY A 381 1.84 32.94 25.11
N ARG A 382 3.05 33.48 24.93
CA ARG A 382 3.26 34.88 24.52
C ARG A 382 3.56 34.99 23.02
N VAL A 383 2.53 35.29 22.24
CA VAL A 383 2.71 35.79 20.87
C VAL A 383 3.25 37.23 20.95
N HIS A 384 4.40 37.47 20.34
CA HIS A 384 5.05 38.77 20.28
C HIS A 384 5.06 39.29 18.84
N ALA A 385 3.95 39.91 18.44
CA ALA A 385 3.89 40.66 17.19
C ALA A 385 4.77 41.92 17.29
N THR A 386 5.63 42.12 16.29
CA THR A 386 6.58 43.22 16.21
C THR A 386 6.50 43.81 14.81
N ARG A 387 6.13 45.09 14.70
CA ARG A 387 5.90 45.75 13.41
C ARG A 387 7.21 46.37 12.90
N GLU A 388 7.70 45.91 11.76
CA GLU A 388 8.88 46.47 11.08
C GLU A 388 8.43 47.49 10.01
N GLY A 389 8.33 48.75 10.42
CA GLY A 389 7.90 49.84 9.54
C GLY A 389 6.41 49.76 9.15
N ASP A 390 6.02 50.47 8.09
CA ASP A 390 4.61 50.63 7.76
C ASP A 390 3.94 49.36 7.20
N ASP A 391 4.72 48.43 6.63
CA ASP A 391 4.22 47.38 5.74
C ASP A 391 4.36 45.94 6.26
N ALA A 392 5.25 45.66 7.22
CA ALA A 392 5.51 44.30 7.71
C ALA A 392 5.12 44.10 9.18
N LEU A 393 4.37 43.03 9.46
CA LEU A 393 4.11 42.55 10.82
C LEU A 393 4.82 41.21 11.01
N ASP A 394 5.82 41.17 11.88
CA ASP A 394 6.56 39.94 12.21
C ASP A 394 5.97 39.32 13.48
N VAL A 395 5.35 38.15 13.35
CA VAL A 395 4.53 37.53 14.41
C VAL A 395 5.27 36.37 15.03
N THR A 396 6.17 36.67 15.96
CA THR A 396 6.96 35.64 16.65
C THR A 396 6.18 35.05 17.82
N ALA A 397 5.65 33.84 17.66
CA ALA A 397 5.09 33.06 18.76
C ALA A 397 6.25 32.42 19.57
N TRP A 398 6.53 32.95 20.76
CA TRP A 398 7.55 32.40 21.65
C TRP A 398 6.93 31.40 22.62
N GLU A 399 6.76 30.16 22.16
CA GLU A 399 6.69 28.98 23.04
C GLU A 399 8.01 28.21 22.99
N GLU A 400 8.78 28.30 24.07
CA GLU A 400 10.06 27.60 24.24
C GLU A 400 9.79 26.13 24.67
N VAL A 401 9.85 25.20 23.72
CA VAL A 401 9.34 23.82 23.87
C VAL A 401 10.35 22.77 23.32
N VAL A 402 11.01 22.02 24.23
CA VAL A 402 12.27 21.21 24.03
C VAL A 402 12.37 20.11 25.12
N SER A 403 12.95 18.88 25.09
CA SER A 403 13.33 17.83 24.10
C SER A 403 12.93 16.37 24.57
N ASP A 404 11.74 15.87 24.19
CA ASP A 404 11.02 14.58 24.41
C ASP A 404 10.73 13.95 25.81
N GLY A 405 9.44 13.64 26.00
CA GLY A 405 8.98 12.24 26.06
C GLY A 405 8.97 11.54 27.43
N ALA A 406 9.93 11.81 28.30
CA ALA A 406 9.94 11.30 29.68
C ALA A 406 9.49 12.39 30.66
N TRP A 407 8.49 12.09 31.49
CA TRP A 407 8.20 12.93 32.66
C TRP A 407 9.37 12.78 33.65
N GLN A 408 10.15 13.85 33.88
CA GLN A 408 11.09 13.92 35.00
C GLN A 408 10.50 14.78 36.13
N PHE A 409 10.78 14.34 37.36
CA PHE A 409 10.34 14.98 38.59
C PHE A 409 11.47 15.88 39.11
N ASP A 410 11.30 17.20 38.96
CA ASP A 410 12.27 18.18 39.43
C ASP A 410 12.11 18.40 40.94
N SER A 411 12.91 17.68 41.73
CA SER A 411 12.92 17.78 43.19
C SER A 411 13.64 19.03 43.74
N THR A 412 14.09 19.94 42.87
CA THR A 412 14.79 21.18 43.27
C THR A 412 13.91 22.43 43.19
N ALA A 413 12.75 22.33 42.55
CA ALA A 413 11.75 23.41 42.52
C ALA A 413 10.90 23.44 43.82
N PRO A 414 10.50 24.63 44.33
CA PRO A 414 9.63 24.75 45.52
C PRO A 414 8.23 24.16 45.36
N ALA A 415 7.79 23.94 44.11
CA ALA A 415 6.62 23.13 43.77
C ALA A 415 7.10 21.93 42.96
N ALA A 416 6.66 20.73 43.36
CA ALA A 416 7.04 19.48 42.73
C ALA A 416 6.31 19.28 41.39
N GLU A 417 6.85 19.87 40.33
CA GLU A 417 6.24 19.85 38.99
C GLU A 417 6.87 18.77 38.09
N TRP A 418 5.99 17.98 37.46
CA TRP A 418 6.36 17.12 36.35
C TRP A 418 6.49 17.98 35.08
N LYS A 419 7.70 18.12 34.55
CA LYS A 419 7.95 18.89 33.32
C LYS A 419 7.95 17.95 32.11
N ARG A 420 7.42 18.41 30.98
CA ARG A 420 7.34 17.66 29.72
C ARG A 420 8.17 18.36 28.64
N GLN A 421 8.81 17.56 27.82
CA GLN A 421 9.80 17.96 26.82
C GLN A 421 9.37 17.45 25.41
N PHE A 422 9.76 18.13 24.31
CA PHE A 422 9.46 17.73 22.89
C PHE A 422 10.68 17.94 21.96
N SER A 423 11.19 16.90 21.29
CA SER A 423 12.51 16.96 20.61
C SER A 423 12.49 17.68 19.26
N PRO A 424 13.62 18.29 18.85
CA PRO A 424 13.82 18.66 17.46
C PRO A 424 13.86 17.40 16.60
N THR A 425 12.93 17.29 15.65
CA THR A 425 12.91 16.18 14.69
C THR A 425 14.11 16.32 13.75
N THR A 426 14.74 15.20 13.39
CA THR A 426 15.72 15.23 12.31
C THR A 426 14.95 15.39 11.00
N GLY A 427 15.21 16.49 10.28
CA GLY A 427 14.65 16.77 8.96
C GLY A 427 15.76 16.85 7.92
N SER A 428 15.50 17.54 6.82
CA SER A 428 16.51 17.82 5.79
C SER A 428 16.38 19.22 5.23
N ARG A 429 17.52 19.85 4.97
CA ARG A 429 17.68 21.13 4.28
C ARG A 429 18.33 20.88 2.92
N ILE A 430 17.73 21.44 1.87
CA ILE A 430 18.26 21.43 0.51
C ILE A 430 18.55 22.87 0.12
N THR A 431 19.73 23.14 -0.42
CA THR A 431 20.12 24.47 -0.91
C THR A 431 20.17 24.47 -2.43
N LEU A 432 19.45 25.39 -3.05
CA LEU A 432 19.45 25.63 -4.50
C LEU A 432 20.10 26.98 -4.85
N ASP A 433 20.19 27.29 -6.15
CA ASP A 433 20.34 28.68 -6.60
C ASP A 433 19.02 29.44 -6.37
N PRO A 434 19.00 30.70 -5.90
CA PRO A 434 17.75 31.45 -5.74
C PRO A 434 16.95 31.62 -7.05
N ARG A 435 17.65 31.58 -8.19
CA ARG A 435 17.02 31.60 -9.51
C ARG A 435 16.29 30.31 -9.83
N ASP A 436 16.79 29.17 -9.34
CA ASP A 436 16.19 27.85 -9.57
C ASP A 436 14.88 27.68 -8.79
N VAL A 437 14.83 28.17 -7.53
CA VAL A 437 13.58 28.24 -6.73
C VAL A 437 12.53 29.09 -7.44
N THR A 438 12.94 30.25 -7.96
CA THR A 438 12.07 31.17 -8.69
C THR A 438 11.58 30.58 -10.01
N ALA A 439 12.47 29.94 -10.78
CA ALA A 439 12.15 29.33 -12.08
C ALA A 439 11.19 28.13 -11.96
N LEU A 440 11.32 27.34 -10.90
CA LEU A 440 10.39 26.26 -10.58
C LEU A 440 9.07 26.75 -9.95
N GLY A 441 9.03 28.01 -9.47
CA GLY A 441 7.89 28.56 -8.75
C GLY A 441 7.54 27.78 -7.48
N LEU A 442 8.55 27.33 -6.73
CA LEU A 442 8.36 26.50 -5.54
C LEU A 442 7.72 27.28 -4.39
N GLN A 443 6.78 26.64 -3.70
CA GLN A 443 6.08 27.17 -2.52
C GLN A 443 6.02 26.12 -1.39
N VAL A 444 5.74 26.57 -0.17
CA VAL A 444 5.47 25.66 0.96
C VAL A 444 4.18 24.90 0.69
N GLY A 445 4.21 23.57 0.82
CA GLY A 445 3.12 22.68 0.44
C GLY A 445 3.41 21.83 -0.80
N ASP A 446 4.24 22.32 -1.73
CA ASP A 446 4.60 21.61 -2.95
C ASP A 446 5.26 20.26 -2.64
N VAL A 447 5.04 19.29 -3.53
CA VAL A 447 5.71 18.00 -3.53
C VAL A 447 6.82 18.01 -4.59
N VAL A 448 8.02 17.63 -4.18
CA VAL A 448 9.23 17.65 -4.99
C VAL A 448 9.97 16.32 -4.87
N LYS A 449 10.72 15.98 -5.90
CA LYS A 449 11.56 14.78 -5.96
C LYS A 449 13.00 15.18 -6.19
N ILE A 450 13.88 14.70 -5.31
CA ILE A 450 15.33 14.80 -5.47
C ILE A 450 15.85 13.50 -6.09
N VAL A 451 16.80 13.61 -7.02
CA VAL A 451 17.38 12.46 -7.75
C VAL A 451 18.89 12.64 -7.88
N SER A 452 19.64 11.54 -8.02
CA SER A 452 21.10 11.54 -8.22
C SER A 452 21.52 10.38 -9.12
N ASP A 453 22.62 10.56 -9.85
CA ASP A 453 23.22 9.51 -10.68
C ASP A 453 24.07 8.50 -9.86
N ASP A 454 24.11 8.64 -8.52
CA ASP A 454 24.53 7.57 -7.61
C ASP A 454 23.59 6.34 -7.75
N PRO A 455 24.11 5.10 -7.76
CA PRO A 455 23.28 3.90 -7.75
C PRO A 455 22.61 3.68 -6.38
N ILE A 456 21.44 3.03 -6.33
CA ILE A 456 20.84 2.62 -5.06
C ILE A 456 21.84 1.65 -4.37
N PRO A 457 22.36 1.95 -3.17
CA PRO A 457 23.59 1.29 -2.67
C PRO A 457 23.45 -0.21 -2.40
N TRP A 458 22.23 -0.64 -2.08
CA TRP A 458 21.86 -2.04 -1.83
C TRP A 458 21.09 -2.68 -3.01
N SER A 459 21.10 -2.05 -4.19
CA SER A 459 20.64 -2.65 -5.45
C SER A 459 21.73 -3.53 -6.09
N GLN A 460 21.36 -4.26 -7.16
CA GLN A 460 22.34 -4.95 -8.00
C GLN A 460 22.76 -4.04 -9.16
N ALA A 461 24.03 -3.64 -9.22
CA ALA A 461 24.54 -2.65 -10.19
C ALA A 461 24.15 -2.91 -11.67
N LYS A 462 24.03 -4.19 -12.06
CA LYS A 462 23.57 -4.61 -13.40
C LYS A 462 22.14 -4.15 -13.75
N ASN A 463 21.29 -3.91 -12.75
CA ASN A 463 19.91 -3.45 -12.91
C ASN A 463 19.83 -1.96 -13.21
N ARG A 464 20.89 -1.19 -12.89
CA ARG A 464 21.01 0.25 -13.15
C ARG A 464 19.90 1.06 -12.49
N GLU A 465 19.71 0.80 -11.20
CA GLU A 465 18.76 1.45 -10.31
C GLU A 465 19.49 2.60 -9.59
N TYR A 466 18.93 3.82 -9.63
CA TYR A 466 19.60 5.06 -9.19
C TYR A 466 18.82 5.80 -8.12
N VAL A 467 19.52 6.58 -7.30
CA VAL A 467 18.97 7.18 -6.07
C VAL A 467 17.96 8.30 -6.38
N GLY A 468 16.86 8.31 -5.61
CA GLY A 468 15.87 9.37 -5.64
C GLY A 468 14.81 9.20 -4.55
N GLU A 469 14.23 10.30 -4.11
CA GLU A 469 13.26 10.33 -3.00
C GLU A 469 12.27 11.49 -3.19
N THR A 470 10.98 11.25 -2.89
CA THR A 470 9.91 12.25 -3.05
C THR A 470 9.43 12.73 -1.69
N PHE A 471 9.34 14.05 -1.50
CA PHE A 471 9.05 14.68 -0.22
C PHE A 471 8.22 15.97 -0.39
N ARG A 472 7.77 16.54 0.73
CA ARG A 472 7.01 17.80 0.76
C ARG A 472 7.91 18.94 1.23
N ILE A 473 7.78 20.12 0.61
CA ILE A 473 8.35 21.35 1.15
C ILE A 473 7.47 21.81 2.33
N ASP A 474 8.04 21.77 3.54
CA ASP A 474 7.37 22.19 4.77
C ASP A 474 7.76 23.61 5.21
N ALA A 475 8.93 24.11 4.78
CA ALA A 475 9.30 25.52 4.88
C ALA A 475 10.26 25.95 3.76
N LEU A 476 10.28 27.27 3.48
CA LEU A 476 11.22 27.94 2.55
C LEU A 476 11.88 29.13 3.26
N GLU A 477 13.18 29.31 3.04
CA GLU A 477 13.98 30.40 3.62
C GLU A 477 14.95 30.98 2.57
N ASP A 478 15.21 32.29 2.66
CA ASP A 478 16.09 33.07 1.76
C ASP A 478 15.80 32.94 0.25
N GLY A 479 14.66 32.37 -0.14
CA GLY A 479 14.38 32.00 -1.53
C GLY A 479 15.34 30.93 -2.10
N ARG A 480 16.01 30.15 -1.25
CA ARG A 480 17.05 29.16 -1.65
C ARG A 480 17.12 27.89 -0.81
N HIS A 481 16.64 27.93 0.43
CA HIS A 481 16.66 26.81 1.36
C HIS A 481 15.27 26.18 1.43
N LEU A 482 15.18 24.89 1.11
CA LEU A 482 13.97 24.08 1.23
C LEU A 482 14.13 23.18 2.45
N PHE A 483 13.10 23.11 3.28
CA PHE A 483 13.07 22.23 4.44
C PHE A 483 11.97 21.17 4.34
N SER A 484 12.30 19.96 4.79
CA SER A 484 11.39 18.82 4.88
C SER A 484 11.41 18.25 6.30
N SER A 485 10.23 18.13 6.91
CA SER A 485 10.03 17.46 8.21
C SER A 485 10.26 15.95 8.13
N GLN A 486 10.05 15.36 6.96
CA GLN A 486 10.56 14.03 6.60
C GLN A 486 12.08 14.16 6.33
N PRO A 487 12.98 13.59 7.15
CA PRO A 487 14.39 13.52 6.80
C PRO A 487 14.55 12.63 5.57
N LEU A 488 15.35 13.05 4.61
CA LEU A 488 15.61 12.22 3.44
C LEU A 488 16.28 10.92 3.87
N ALA A 489 15.60 9.81 3.63
CA ALA A 489 16.07 8.47 3.94
C ALA A 489 17.36 8.16 3.14
N MET A 490 17.41 8.54 1.85
CA MET A 490 18.57 8.31 0.98
C MET A 490 19.63 9.43 1.00
N HIS A 491 19.57 10.36 1.97
CA HIS A 491 20.47 11.54 2.10
C HIS A 491 21.95 11.29 1.78
N ALA A 492 22.55 10.24 2.35
CA ALA A 492 23.98 9.93 2.23
C ALA A 492 24.42 9.48 0.81
N HIS A 493 23.47 9.31 -0.11
CA HIS A 493 23.65 8.73 -1.44
C HIS A 493 23.17 9.67 -2.56
N LEU A 494 23.02 10.97 -2.27
CA LEU A 494 22.62 12.01 -3.22
C LEU A 494 23.82 12.93 -3.51
N ARG A 495 24.89 12.40 -4.12
CA ARG A 495 26.21 13.08 -4.25
C ARG A 495 26.57 13.42 -5.69
N SER A 496 26.31 12.51 -6.62
CA SER A 496 26.62 12.67 -8.04
C SER A 496 25.45 13.31 -8.80
N ASN A 497 25.68 14.52 -9.33
CA ASN A 497 24.69 15.27 -10.12
C ASN A 497 23.28 15.33 -9.47
N PRO A 498 23.17 15.76 -8.20
CA PRO A 498 21.89 15.83 -7.51
C PRO A 498 21.01 16.92 -8.15
N ARG A 499 19.79 16.54 -8.51
CA ARG A 499 18.80 17.40 -9.18
C ARG A 499 17.47 17.36 -8.43
N LEU A 500 16.73 18.46 -8.48
CA LEU A 500 15.38 18.57 -7.94
C LEU A 500 14.36 18.85 -9.05
N VAL A 501 13.17 18.23 -8.94
CA VAL A 501 11.99 18.56 -9.75
C VAL A 501 10.75 18.70 -8.87
N ARG A 502 9.79 19.52 -9.30
CA ARG A 502 8.44 19.55 -8.73
C ARG A 502 7.53 18.53 -9.41
N LEU A 503 6.67 17.89 -8.61
CA LEU A 503 5.56 17.07 -9.10
C LEU A 503 4.32 17.95 -9.29
N THR A 504 3.57 17.68 -10.36
CA THR A 504 2.29 18.34 -10.62
C THR A 504 1.21 17.74 -9.69
N ASP A 505 0.88 18.44 -8.60
CA ASP A 505 -0.14 18.02 -7.61
C ASP A 505 -1.55 18.23 -8.18
N GLN A 506 -2.19 17.13 -8.59
CA GLN A 506 -3.53 17.08 -9.17
C GLN A 506 -4.29 15.90 -8.57
N PRO A 507 -5.58 16.06 -8.19
CA PRO A 507 -6.31 15.00 -7.52
C PRO A 507 -6.66 13.85 -8.48
N VAL A 508 -6.34 12.63 -8.06
CA VAL A 508 -6.76 11.39 -8.72
C VAL A 508 -7.64 10.60 -7.76
N LEU A 509 -8.86 10.29 -8.20
CA LEU A 509 -9.83 9.49 -7.47
C LEU A 509 -10.43 8.41 -8.37
N ILE A 510 -10.34 7.13 -8.00
CA ILE A 510 -11.01 6.04 -8.72
C ILE A 510 -11.72 5.17 -7.68
N GLU A 511 -13.05 5.10 -7.74
CA GLU A 511 -13.85 4.37 -6.74
C GLU A 511 -14.79 3.36 -7.39
N ASP A 512 -14.90 2.17 -6.78
CA ASP A 512 -15.91 1.14 -7.05
C ASP A 512 -15.93 0.70 -8.53
N LEU A 513 -14.77 0.28 -9.05
CA LEU A 513 -14.52 0.02 -10.48
C LEU A 513 -13.81 -1.32 -10.71
N GLU A 514 -14.34 -2.19 -11.57
CA GLU A 514 -13.58 -3.34 -12.08
C GLU A 514 -12.92 -3.01 -13.43
N ILE A 515 -11.68 -3.42 -13.64
CA ILE A 515 -11.01 -3.43 -14.95
C ILE A 515 -10.42 -4.81 -15.19
N SER A 516 -10.89 -5.52 -16.22
CA SER A 516 -10.47 -6.90 -16.52
C SER A 516 -10.21 -7.11 -18.01
N ASP A 517 -9.39 -8.10 -18.32
CA ASP A 517 -9.21 -8.60 -19.68
C ASP A 517 -10.35 -9.55 -20.10
N ALA A 518 -10.74 -9.53 -21.37
CA ALA A 518 -11.60 -10.54 -21.97
C ALA A 518 -10.88 -11.91 -21.98
N PRO A 519 -11.58 -13.06 -21.77
CA PRO A 519 -10.96 -14.39 -21.71
C PRO A 519 -10.05 -14.74 -22.90
N GLU A 520 -10.35 -14.17 -24.07
CA GLU A 520 -9.66 -14.29 -25.34
C GLU A 520 -8.54 -13.24 -25.60
N PHE A 521 -7.97 -12.61 -24.56
CA PHE A 521 -6.90 -11.61 -24.69
C PHE A 521 -5.63 -12.12 -25.42
N ASP A 522 -4.97 -11.28 -26.23
CA ASP A 522 -3.67 -11.65 -26.83
C ASP A 522 -2.63 -11.90 -25.72
N PRO A 523 -2.03 -13.10 -25.61
CA PRO A 523 -0.99 -13.39 -24.63
C PRO A 523 0.27 -12.52 -24.76
N GLN A 524 0.40 -11.68 -25.78
CA GLN A 524 1.49 -10.70 -25.90
C GLN A 524 1.22 -9.40 -25.13
N ILE A 525 -0.01 -9.17 -24.64
CA ILE A 525 -0.32 -8.05 -23.73
C ILE A 525 0.40 -8.29 -22.39
N ASN A 526 1.18 -7.31 -21.95
CA ASN A 526 1.91 -7.32 -20.69
C ASN A 526 1.89 -5.98 -19.93
N SER A 527 1.11 -5.01 -20.41
CA SER A 527 0.77 -3.77 -19.70
C SER A 527 -0.13 -4.03 -18.47
N PRO A 528 -0.06 -3.17 -17.44
CA PRO A 528 -1.01 -3.17 -16.34
C PRO A 528 -2.42 -2.77 -16.83
N HIS A 529 -3.44 -2.88 -15.98
CA HIS A 529 -4.75 -2.27 -16.25
C HIS A 529 -4.70 -0.75 -16.01
N ILE A 530 -4.11 -0.31 -14.89
CA ILE A 530 -3.97 1.10 -14.50
C ILE A 530 -2.48 1.40 -14.30
N LEU A 531 -2.02 2.49 -14.91
CA LEU A 531 -0.72 3.10 -14.66
C LEU A 531 -0.94 4.51 -14.12
N LEU A 532 -0.44 4.80 -12.90
CA LEU A 532 -0.33 6.15 -12.36
C LEU A 532 1.14 6.58 -12.30
N THR A 533 1.51 7.66 -13.00
CA THR A 533 2.88 8.19 -12.99
C THR A 533 2.93 9.58 -12.38
N GLY A 534 3.82 9.81 -11.40
CA GLY A 534 4.08 11.14 -10.82
C GLY A 534 2.95 11.70 -9.95
N ALA A 535 1.90 10.91 -9.67
CA ALA A 535 0.70 11.38 -8.97
C ALA A 535 0.96 11.70 -7.50
N VAL A 536 0.43 12.84 -7.04
CA VAL A 536 0.47 13.25 -5.63
C VAL A 536 -0.83 12.83 -4.95
N ARG A 537 -0.69 12.03 -3.89
CA ARG A 537 -1.76 11.51 -3.03
C ARG A 537 -2.96 10.87 -3.79
N PRO A 538 -2.74 10.08 -4.87
CA PRO A 538 -3.85 9.44 -5.59
C PRO A 538 -4.62 8.50 -4.65
N ARG A 539 -5.94 8.42 -4.83
CA ARG A 539 -6.85 7.62 -3.99
C ARG A 539 -7.63 6.63 -4.85
N LEU A 540 -7.58 5.36 -4.48
CA LEU A 540 -8.33 4.29 -5.14
C LEU A 540 -9.08 3.45 -4.11
N ARG A 541 -10.40 3.28 -4.25
CA ARG A 541 -11.23 2.46 -3.35
C ARG A 541 -11.99 1.39 -4.12
N ASN A 542 -11.96 0.15 -3.66
CA ASN A 542 -12.70 -0.99 -4.24
C ASN A 542 -12.44 -1.17 -5.76
N VAL A 543 -11.23 -0.84 -6.22
CA VAL A 543 -10.81 -0.99 -7.62
C VAL A 543 -10.18 -2.36 -7.80
N GLY A 544 -10.55 -3.12 -8.82
CA GLY A 544 -9.97 -4.46 -8.97
C GLY A 544 -10.22 -5.16 -10.30
N THR A 545 -9.95 -6.46 -10.31
CA THR A 545 -9.99 -7.28 -11.52
C THR A 545 -10.25 -8.77 -11.23
N GLN A 546 -10.91 -9.45 -12.17
CA GLN A 546 -11.17 -10.89 -12.13
C GLN A 546 -10.27 -11.70 -13.07
N MET A 547 -9.62 -11.04 -14.03
CA MET A 547 -8.71 -11.64 -15.00
C MET A 547 -7.79 -10.57 -15.59
N GLY A 548 -6.49 -10.86 -15.70
CA GLY A 548 -5.52 -9.92 -16.27
C GLY A 548 -4.35 -10.57 -16.98
N ALA A 549 -3.96 -10.00 -18.11
CA ALA A 549 -2.85 -10.44 -18.96
C ALA A 549 -1.47 -10.23 -18.32
N ALA A 550 -1.36 -9.29 -17.36
CA ALA A 550 -0.21 -9.05 -16.48
C ALA A 550 -0.66 -8.40 -15.16
N GLY A 551 -0.20 -7.19 -14.85
CA GLY A 551 -0.55 -6.48 -13.61
C GLY A 551 -1.93 -5.82 -13.64
N HIS A 552 -2.46 -5.44 -12.47
CA HIS A 552 -3.63 -4.60 -12.35
C HIS A 552 -3.25 -3.14 -12.13
N LEU A 553 -2.68 -2.78 -10.96
CA LEU A 553 -2.34 -1.40 -10.63
C LEU A 553 -0.82 -1.20 -10.52
N GLU A 554 -0.27 -0.35 -11.39
CA GLU A 554 1.12 0.12 -11.37
C GLU A 554 1.19 1.57 -10.91
N LEU A 555 1.97 1.84 -9.87
CA LEU A 555 2.28 3.17 -9.36
C LEU A 555 3.75 3.48 -9.65
N LEU A 556 4.03 4.61 -10.32
CA LEU A 556 5.38 5.04 -10.69
C LEU A 556 5.64 6.45 -10.17
N SER A 557 6.69 6.65 -9.37
CA SER A 557 7.08 7.96 -8.83
C SER A 557 5.97 8.70 -8.03
N CYS A 558 5.01 7.97 -7.46
CA CYS A 558 3.88 8.55 -6.75
C CYS A 558 4.22 8.89 -5.29
N TYR A 559 3.63 9.97 -4.77
CA TYR A 559 3.83 10.42 -3.38
C TYR A 559 2.57 10.19 -2.54
N LYS A 560 2.69 9.40 -1.46
CA LYS A 560 1.62 9.12 -0.49
C LYS A 560 0.31 8.66 -1.13
N ALA A 561 0.43 7.76 -2.11
CA ALA A 561 -0.69 7.04 -2.71
C ALA A 561 -1.50 6.28 -1.64
N ARG A 562 -2.82 6.17 -1.84
CA ARG A 562 -3.73 5.47 -0.93
C ARG A 562 -4.64 4.53 -1.70
N THR A 563 -4.60 3.24 -1.35
CA THR A 563 -5.48 2.22 -1.94
C THR A 563 -6.22 1.46 -0.85
N GLU A 564 -7.54 1.34 -0.97
CA GLU A 564 -8.42 0.67 -0.01
C GLU A 564 -9.23 -0.40 -0.74
N GLY A 565 -9.16 -1.66 -0.31
CA GLY A 565 -9.95 -2.74 -0.91
C GLY A 565 -9.59 -3.07 -2.36
N VAL A 566 -8.35 -2.80 -2.79
CA VAL A 566 -7.89 -3.10 -4.16
C VAL A 566 -7.63 -4.60 -4.34
N TYR A 567 -8.18 -5.19 -5.39
CA TYR A 567 -8.18 -6.65 -5.56
C TYR A 567 -7.81 -7.13 -6.98
N GLY A 568 -7.26 -8.34 -7.09
CA GLY A 568 -7.00 -8.95 -8.39
C GLY A 568 -6.98 -10.47 -8.38
N ALA A 569 -7.73 -11.09 -9.30
CA ALA A 569 -7.77 -12.53 -9.48
C ALA A 569 -7.27 -12.96 -10.87
N ASN A 570 -6.73 -14.18 -10.95
CA ASN A 570 -6.29 -14.84 -12.19
C ASN A 570 -5.35 -13.95 -13.04
N LEU A 571 -4.35 -13.35 -12.39
CA LEU A 571 -3.37 -12.47 -13.04
C LEU A 571 -2.21 -13.29 -13.58
N ARG A 572 -2.08 -13.32 -14.90
CA ARG A 572 -1.19 -14.24 -15.62
C ARG A 572 0.29 -13.97 -15.35
N THR A 573 1.02 -15.04 -15.04
CA THR A 573 2.49 -15.02 -14.90
C THR A 573 3.19 -15.80 -16.02
N SER A 574 4.18 -15.20 -16.67
CA SER A 574 5.03 -15.85 -17.66
C SER A 574 6.37 -15.13 -17.86
N THR A 575 7.45 -15.76 -17.39
CA THR A 575 8.85 -15.37 -17.66
C THR A 575 9.32 -15.66 -19.09
N ALA A 576 8.52 -16.33 -19.93
CA ALA A 576 8.88 -16.57 -21.32
C ALA A 576 9.04 -15.23 -22.07
N LYS A 577 10.22 -14.99 -22.67
CA LYS A 577 10.65 -13.69 -23.24
C LYS A 577 9.65 -13.05 -24.22
N ARG A 578 8.83 -13.84 -24.92
CA ARG A 578 7.77 -13.34 -25.82
C ARG A 578 6.66 -12.61 -25.08
N TYR A 579 6.34 -13.04 -23.87
CA TYR A 579 5.22 -12.53 -23.09
C TYR A 579 5.72 -11.58 -21.98
N ASN A 580 6.74 -11.99 -21.22
CA ASN A 580 7.34 -11.20 -20.12
C ASN A 580 6.28 -10.52 -19.23
N ALA A 581 5.26 -11.29 -18.86
CA ALA A 581 4.09 -10.85 -18.11
C ALA A 581 4.20 -11.34 -16.67
N PHE A 582 3.80 -10.51 -15.71
CA PHE A 582 3.85 -10.85 -14.30
C PHE A 582 2.56 -10.40 -13.62
N GLY A 583 1.86 -11.33 -12.98
CA GLY A 583 0.59 -11.04 -12.34
C GLY A 583 0.77 -10.31 -11.01
N TYR A 584 0.69 -8.98 -11.04
CA TYR A 584 0.81 -8.12 -9.86
C TYR A 584 -0.52 -7.42 -9.57
N VAL A 585 -1.11 -7.58 -8.38
CA VAL A 585 -2.32 -6.80 -8.04
C VAL A 585 -1.94 -5.34 -7.85
N LEU A 586 -0.92 -5.07 -7.03
CA LEU A 586 -0.24 -3.79 -6.92
C LEU A 586 1.26 -3.95 -7.17
N ILE A 587 1.85 -3.01 -7.93
CA ILE A 587 3.30 -2.78 -7.96
C ILE A 587 3.61 -1.29 -7.79
N GLU A 588 4.52 -0.98 -6.86
CA GLU A 588 5.10 0.36 -6.72
C GLU A 588 6.50 0.43 -7.32
N TYR A 589 6.78 1.53 -8.03
CA TYR A 589 8.10 1.87 -8.58
C TYR A 589 8.50 3.28 -8.13
N ALA A 590 9.64 3.43 -7.47
CA ALA A 590 10.16 4.74 -7.04
C ALA A 590 9.18 5.63 -6.23
N CYS A 591 8.22 5.01 -5.54
CA CYS A 591 7.18 5.71 -4.78
C CYS A 591 7.64 6.06 -3.35
N THR A 592 6.94 6.96 -2.67
CA THR A 592 7.27 7.33 -1.28
C THR A 592 6.03 7.52 -0.41
N GLY A 593 5.93 6.76 0.67
CA GLY A 593 4.88 6.87 1.70
C GLY A 593 3.51 6.30 1.32
N GLY A 594 3.45 5.33 0.40
CA GLY A 594 2.21 4.65 0.02
C GLY A 594 1.51 3.98 1.21
N VAL A 595 0.17 3.92 1.21
CA VAL A 595 -0.62 3.25 2.25
C VAL A 595 -1.71 2.41 1.59
N HIS A 596 -1.64 1.10 1.76
CA HIS A 596 -2.44 0.13 1.05
C HIS A 596 -3.18 -0.77 2.06
N THR A 597 -4.50 -0.63 2.16
CA THR A 597 -5.33 -1.39 3.11
C THR A 597 -6.28 -2.35 2.40
N GLY A 598 -6.49 -3.52 2.99
CA GLY A 598 -7.40 -4.54 2.45
C GLY A 598 -7.03 -5.04 1.04
N LEU A 599 -5.73 -5.09 0.68
CA LEU A 599 -5.33 -5.66 -0.61
C LEU A 599 -5.72 -7.15 -0.68
N TYR A 600 -6.23 -7.60 -1.83
CA TYR A 600 -6.55 -9.02 -2.05
C TYR A 600 -6.00 -9.54 -3.38
N GLY A 601 -5.27 -10.65 -3.36
CA GLY A 601 -4.80 -11.30 -4.59
C GLY A 601 -5.05 -12.80 -4.61
N ALA A 602 -5.60 -13.30 -5.71
CA ALA A 602 -5.88 -14.72 -5.92
C ALA A 602 -5.29 -15.21 -7.26
N ARG A 603 -4.45 -16.25 -7.27
CA ARG A 603 -3.83 -16.78 -8.51
C ARG A 603 -3.11 -15.68 -9.31
N CYS A 604 -2.21 -14.98 -8.62
CA CYS A 604 -1.33 -13.95 -9.13
C CYS A 604 0.11 -14.27 -8.70
N ARG A 605 1.12 -13.66 -9.33
CA ARG A 605 2.51 -13.78 -8.88
C ARG A 605 2.70 -13.12 -7.51
N HIS A 606 2.30 -11.85 -7.39
CA HIS A 606 2.41 -11.05 -6.16
C HIS A 606 1.11 -10.26 -5.97
N VAL A 607 0.63 -10.16 -4.72
CA VAL A 607 -0.42 -9.21 -4.33
C VAL A 607 0.19 -7.81 -4.26
N TYR A 608 1.37 -7.69 -3.65
CA TYR A 608 2.16 -6.47 -3.58
C TYR A 608 3.62 -6.78 -3.94
N THR A 609 4.23 -5.91 -4.73
CA THR A 609 5.69 -5.87 -4.95
C THR A 609 6.20 -4.44 -5.11
N THR A 610 7.45 -4.20 -4.72
CA THR A 610 8.18 -2.97 -5.12
C THR A 610 8.98 -3.22 -6.41
N GLY A 611 9.69 -2.19 -6.87
CA GLY A 611 10.75 -2.28 -7.86
C GLY A 611 11.40 -0.92 -8.14
N ALA A 612 12.55 -0.94 -8.80
CA ALA A 612 13.09 0.24 -9.48
C ALA A 612 13.19 -0.02 -10.99
N ARG A 613 13.09 1.02 -11.81
CA ARG A 613 13.12 0.91 -13.28
C ARG A 613 14.48 1.34 -13.82
N GLY A 614 15.30 0.36 -14.18
CA GLY A 614 16.66 0.61 -14.68
C GLY A 614 16.76 1.68 -15.77
N LEU A 615 17.71 2.61 -15.63
CA LEU A 615 18.00 3.61 -16.66
C LEU A 615 18.94 3.05 -17.73
N ARG A 616 18.72 3.45 -18.99
CA ARG A 616 19.58 3.06 -20.12
C ARG A 616 20.84 3.90 -20.26
N ASP A 617 20.80 5.16 -19.81
CA ASP A 617 21.85 6.16 -20.02
C ASP A 617 21.93 7.09 -18.80
N LEU A 618 23.07 7.77 -18.62
CA LEU A 618 23.29 8.76 -17.56
C LEU A 618 23.89 10.05 -18.15
N PRO A 619 23.49 11.25 -17.69
CA PRO A 619 22.35 11.49 -16.79
C PRO A 619 21.02 11.15 -17.47
N GLY A 620 20.16 10.39 -16.80
CA GLY A 620 18.86 9.99 -17.33
C GLY A 620 17.86 11.14 -17.31
N THR A 621 17.08 11.26 -18.38
CA THR A 621 15.99 12.25 -18.53
C THR A 621 14.64 11.75 -18.03
N ASP A 622 14.44 10.44 -17.88
CA ASP A 622 13.22 9.87 -17.29
C ASP A 622 13.32 9.88 -15.75
N LEU A 623 13.10 11.06 -15.18
CA LEU A 623 13.23 11.35 -13.75
C LEU A 623 12.19 10.60 -12.88
N THR A 624 11.15 10.03 -13.51
CA THR A 624 10.16 9.17 -12.83
C THR A 624 10.81 7.89 -12.29
N ARG A 625 11.86 7.38 -12.95
CA ARG A 625 12.48 6.08 -12.65
C ARG A 625 13.54 6.07 -11.55
N TYR A 626 14.09 7.23 -11.21
CA TYR A 626 15.03 7.37 -10.11
C TYR A 626 14.32 7.15 -8.77
N GLY A 627 14.97 6.47 -7.83
CA GLY A 627 14.44 6.13 -6.52
C GLY A 627 13.92 4.70 -6.40
N GLY A 628 13.83 4.25 -5.15
CA GLY A 628 13.15 3.01 -4.77
C GLY A 628 11.86 3.30 -4.00
N VAL A 629 11.18 2.25 -3.55
CA VAL A 629 9.95 2.39 -2.75
C VAL A 629 10.30 2.64 -1.28
N ILE A 630 10.00 3.84 -0.79
CA ILE A 630 10.38 4.32 0.54
C ILE A 630 9.14 4.43 1.43
N GLY A 631 9.11 3.68 2.54
CA GLY A 631 8.14 3.85 3.62
C GLY A 631 6.69 3.50 3.26
N ALA A 632 6.46 2.52 2.39
CA ALA A 632 5.11 2.02 2.10
C ALA A 632 4.54 1.21 3.28
N GLU A 633 3.26 1.38 3.60
CA GLU A 633 2.51 0.56 4.57
C GLU A 633 1.50 -0.34 3.83
N VAL A 634 1.51 -1.65 4.09
CA VAL A 634 0.76 -2.66 3.33
C VAL A 634 0.01 -3.63 4.25
N GLU A 635 -1.31 -3.69 4.09
CA GLU A 635 -2.20 -4.67 4.72
C GLU A 635 -2.96 -5.44 3.63
N GLY A 636 -2.99 -6.78 3.72
CA GLY A 636 -3.70 -7.58 2.72
C GLY A 636 -3.60 -9.09 2.86
N VAL A 637 -4.24 -9.79 1.92
CA VAL A 637 -4.35 -11.25 1.85
C VAL A 637 -3.96 -11.79 0.47
N GLY A 638 -3.06 -12.79 0.44
CA GLY A 638 -2.77 -13.59 -0.75
C GLY A 638 -3.36 -15.00 -0.67
N ASP A 639 -3.87 -15.49 -1.81
CA ASP A 639 -4.55 -16.78 -1.99
C ASP A 639 -4.10 -17.45 -3.31
N ASP A 640 -3.96 -18.78 -3.35
CA ASP A 640 -3.57 -19.54 -4.57
C ASP A 640 -2.29 -18.99 -5.33
N CYS A 641 -1.42 -18.17 -4.71
CA CYS A 641 -0.39 -17.38 -5.42
C CYS A 641 0.69 -18.22 -6.15
N GLU A 642 1.22 -17.68 -7.27
CA GLU A 642 2.28 -18.31 -8.08
C GLU A 642 3.71 -18.01 -7.58
N HIS A 643 3.87 -17.28 -6.49
CA HIS A 643 5.15 -16.88 -5.91
C HIS A 643 4.90 -16.33 -4.48
N TYR A 644 5.91 -15.69 -3.87
CA TYR A 644 5.72 -14.79 -2.73
C TYR A 644 4.48 -13.90 -2.92
N ALA A 645 3.49 -14.01 -2.04
CA ALA A 645 2.29 -13.19 -2.10
C ALA A 645 2.61 -11.71 -1.84
N PHE A 646 3.60 -11.44 -0.98
CA PHE A 646 4.10 -10.11 -0.68
C PHE A 646 5.61 -10.11 -0.88
N ASP A 647 6.11 -9.17 -1.68
CA ASP A 647 7.50 -9.07 -2.10
C ASP A 647 8.02 -7.64 -1.92
N THR A 648 9.30 -7.49 -1.58
CA THR A 648 10.04 -6.26 -1.85
C THR A 648 11.27 -6.59 -2.68
N HIS A 649 11.51 -5.79 -3.71
CA HIS A 649 12.72 -5.77 -4.49
C HIS A 649 13.81 -4.95 -3.77
N PRO A 650 15.09 -5.09 -4.15
CA PRO A 650 16.19 -4.45 -3.43
C PRO A 650 16.10 -2.93 -3.35
N ASP A 651 15.31 -2.27 -4.19
CA ASP A 651 15.08 -0.83 -4.14
C ASP A 651 14.42 -0.34 -2.83
N ALA A 652 13.71 -1.22 -2.12
CA ALA A 652 12.83 -0.84 -1.03
C ALA A 652 13.57 -0.38 0.25
N LEU A 653 12.92 0.52 1.00
CA LEU A 653 13.43 1.06 2.26
C LEU A 653 12.29 1.33 3.25
N GLY A 654 12.43 0.93 4.52
CA GLY A 654 11.52 1.29 5.61
C GLY A 654 10.06 0.81 5.50
N CYS A 655 9.75 -0.05 4.52
CA CYS A 655 8.39 -0.52 4.25
C CYS A 655 7.83 -1.43 5.36
N ARG A 656 6.53 -1.37 5.60
CA ARG A 656 5.82 -2.07 6.68
C ARG A 656 4.69 -2.94 6.14
N PHE A 657 4.55 -4.14 6.69
CA PHE A 657 3.59 -5.16 6.27
C PHE A 657 2.81 -5.71 7.47
N ASP A 658 1.49 -5.85 7.35
CA ASP A 658 0.61 -6.60 8.26
C ASP A 658 -0.30 -7.50 7.40
N VAL A 659 0.18 -8.71 7.07
CA VAL A 659 -0.29 -9.48 5.90
C VAL A 659 -0.65 -10.94 6.21
N LYS A 660 -1.54 -11.53 5.40
CA LYS A 660 -1.90 -12.96 5.48
C LYS A 660 -1.65 -13.69 4.16
N VAL A 661 -1.11 -14.91 4.24
CA VAL A 661 -0.94 -15.79 3.08
C VAL A 661 -1.64 -17.12 3.32
N ARG A 662 -2.47 -17.53 2.37
CA ARG A 662 -3.27 -18.76 2.40
C ARG A 662 -2.64 -19.86 1.53
N PRO A 663 -2.94 -21.14 1.79
CA PRO A 663 -2.43 -22.24 0.99
C PRO A 663 -3.11 -22.31 -0.37
N GLY A 664 -2.45 -22.91 -1.37
CA GLY A 664 -3.04 -23.11 -2.70
C GLY A 664 -2.10 -22.93 -3.89
N TYR A 665 -0.79 -22.71 -3.64
CA TYR A 665 0.27 -22.52 -4.65
C TYR A 665 0.04 -23.26 -5.98
N ARG A 666 -0.04 -22.50 -7.07
CA ARG A 666 -0.20 -22.97 -8.45
C ARG A 666 0.87 -22.34 -9.34
N GLY A 667 0.91 -22.76 -10.61
CA GLY A 667 1.78 -22.17 -11.62
C GLY A 667 3.17 -22.79 -11.71
N MET A 668 3.79 -22.63 -12.89
CA MET A 668 5.10 -23.22 -13.22
C MET A 668 6.27 -22.53 -12.48
N LEU A 669 6.04 -21.32 -11.95
CA LEU A 669 7.04 -20.47 -11.32
C LEU A 669 6.90 -20.42 -9.79
N ALA A 670 6.12 -21.34 -9.22
CA ALA A 670 5.78 -21.42 -7.80
C ALA A 670 7.00 -21.40 -6.87
N SER A 671 7.41 -20.21 -6.43
CA SER A 671 8.24 -20.10 -5.23
C SER A 671 7.36 -20.52 -4.07
N LEU A 672 7.73 -21.60 -3.40
CA LEU A 672 6.97 -22.26 -2.31
C LEU A 672 6.70 -21.38 -1.07
N PHE A 673 7.19 -20.14 -1.09
CA PHE A 673 7.29 -19.20 0.01
C PHE A 673 6.15 -18.18 0.05
N GLY A 674 5.73 -17.77 1.25
CA GLY A 674 4.70 -16.75 1.43
C GLY A 674 5.16 -15.31 1.21
N VAL A 675 6.33 -14.92 1.73
CA VAL A 675 6.81 -13.53 1.71
C VAL A 675 8.28 -13.45 1.28
N GLN A 676 8.66 -12.39 0.57
CA GLN A 676 10.06 -12.00 0.37
C GLN A 676 10.30 -10.56 0.84
N LEU A 677 11.41 -10.35 1.56
CA LEU A 677 11.94 -9.05 1.92
C LEU A 677 13.34 -8.88 1.30
N ARG A 678 13.54 -7.79 0.57
CA ARG A 678 14.84 -7.29 0.08
C ARG A 678 14.82 -5.77 0.17
N GLY A 679 15.95 -5.15 0.49
CA GLY A 679 16.01 -3.71 0.82
C GLY A 679 16.57 -3.49 2.22
N GLN A 680 16.07 -2.46 2.92
CA GLN A 680 16.46 -2.16 4.31
C GLN A 680 15.28 -1.76 5.22
N ASP A 681 15.43 -1.96 6.52
CA ASP A 681 14.61 -1.45 7.63
C ASP A 681 13.11 -1.81 7.61
N HIS A 682 12.77 -2.92 6.94
CA HIS A 682 11.37 -3.37 6.84
C HIS A 682 10.81 -3.89 8.16
N VAL A 683 9.51 -3.63 8.40
CA VAL A 683 8.75 -4.18 9.53
C VAL A 683 7.70 -5.15 9.01
N LEU A 684 7.84 -6.45 9.28
CA LEU A 684 6.91 -7.48 8.84
C LEU A 684 6.11 -8.06 10.01
N ARG A 685 4.79 -8.07 9.86
CA ARG A 685 3.84 -8.89 10.61
C ARG A 685 3.12 -9.81 9.63
N ALA A 686 3.13 -11.11 9.89
CA ALA A 686 2.56 -12.06 8.93
C ALA A 686 1.89 -13.29 9.57
N ASP A 687 0.76 -13.71 9.00
CA ASP A 687 0.11 -15.00 9.25
C ASP A 687 0.17 -15.84 7.97
N VAL A 688 1.11 -16.80 7.91
CA VAL A 688 1.50 -17.48 6.66
C VAL A 688 1.16 -18.96 6.72
N THR A 689 0.35 -19.44 5.78
CA THR A 689 0.05 -20.87 5.61
C THR A 689 0.56 -21.34 4.25
N ALA A 690 1.77 -21.90 4.20
CA ALA A 690 2.53 -22.11 2.96
C ALA A 690 3.56 -23.25 3.05
N GLN A 691 4.14 -23.69 1.93
CA GLN A 691 5.20 -24.73 1.94
C GLN A 691 6.54 -24.22 2.45
N SER A 692 6.76 -22.92 2.41
CA SER A 692 7.88 -22.20 3.02
C SER A 692 7.36 -20.82 3.43
N CYS A 693 7.98 -20.15 4.39
CA CYS A 693 7.43 -18.94 4.97
C CYS A 693 8.02 -17.67 4.35
N LEU A 694 9.33 -17.45 4.53
CA LEU A 694 9.99 -16.17 4.24
C LEU A 694 11.36 -16.36 3.59
N THR A 695 11.66 -15.50 2.62
CA THR A 695 13.03 -15.21 2.16
C THR A 695 13.43 -13.77 2.49
N VAL A 696 14.56 -13.57 3.16
CA VAL A 696 15.24 -12.28 3.33
C VAL A 696 16.50 -12.25 2.46
N GLY A 697 16.62 -11.27 1.58
CA GLY A 697 17.77 -11.09 0.69
C GLY A 697 18.40 -9.71 0.81
N VAL A 698 19.63 -9.65 1.30
CA VAL A 698 20.39 -8.40 1.47
C VAL A 698 21.52 -8.33 0.43
N TYR A 699 21.70 -7.17 -0.23
CA TYR A 699 22.61 -7.00 -1.37
C TYR A 699 23.40 -5.69 -1.27
N GLY A 700 24.47 -5.54 -2.05
CA GLY A 700 25.23 -4.29 -2.18
C GLY A 700 25.91 -3.85 -0.89
N THR A 701 25.68 -2.61 -0.44
CA THR A 701 26.05 -2.12 0.91
C THR A 701 24.86 -2.19 1.86
N GLY A 702 24.18 -3.34 1.88
CA GLY A 702 22.94 -3.57 2.60
C GLY A 702 23.14 -3.96 4.05
N THR A 703 22.49 -3.26 4.98
CA THR A 703 22.50 -3.54 6.43
C THR A 703 21.36 -4.48 6.87
N GLY A 704 20.33 -4.67 6.04
CA GLY A 704 19.13 -5.43 6.37
C GLY A 704 18.21 -4.66 7.32
N GLY A 705 18.50 -4.66 8.62
CA GLY A 705 17.76 -3.91 9.66
C GLY A 705 16.34 -4.41 9.94
N HIS A 706 15.87 -5.44 9.22
CA HIS A 706 14.47 -5.87 9.24
C HIS A 706 14.01 -6.34 10.62
N GLN A 707 12.78 -5.94 11.01
CA GLN A 707 12.09 -6.40 12.21
C GLN A 707 10.90 -7.27 11.83
N ILE A 708 10.90 -8.52 12.27
CA ILE A 708 9.98 -9.53 11.75
C ILE A 708 9.26 -10.22 12.91
N LYS A 709 7.92 -10.22 12.88
CA LYS A 709 7.06 -11.07 13.70
C LYS A 709 6.16 -11.89 12.80
N MET A 710 6.08 -13.21 12.99
CA MET A 710 5.15 -14.03 12.19
C MET A 710 4.59 -15.23 12.95
N THR A 711 3.43 -15.69 12.50
CA THR A 711 2.88 -17.02 12.78
C THR A 711 2.90 -17.83 11.48
N PHE A 712 3.54 -19.01 11.47
CA PHE A 712 3.65 -19.88 10.30
C PHE A 712 2.97 -21.24 10.49
N ARG A 713 2.32 -21.75 9.44
CA ARG A 713 1.77 -23.11 9.37
C ARG A 713 2.14 -23.77 8.04
N ARG A 714 2.75 -24.96 8.07
CA ARG A 714 2.97 -25.76 6.85
C ARG A 714 1.76 -26.65 6.56
N PRO A 715 1.12 -26.58 5.38
CA PRO A 715 0.12 -27.57 4.97
C PRO A 715 0.83 -28.85 4.49
N ASP A 716 0.36 -30.02 4.89
CA ASP A 716 0.91 -31.30 4.38
C ASP A 716 0.40 -31.58 2.96
N ASN A 717 1.32 -31.67 1.99
CA ASN A 717 1.02 -32.06 0.61
C ASN A 717 2.22 -32.66 -0.17
N GLY A 718 3.32 -33.01 0.51
CA GLY A 718 4.55 -33.54 -0.11
C GLY A 718 5.36 -32.57 -1.00
N ALA A 719 4.91 -31.33 -1.24
CA ALA A 719 5.66 -30.39 -2.05
C ALA A 719 6.77 -29.69 -1.24
N GLY A 720 7.97 -29.57 -1.80
CA GLY A 720 9.03 -28.74 -1.23
C GLY A 720 9.69 -29.29 0.04
N GLU A 721 9.75 -30.61 0.22
CA GLU A 721 10.36 -31.31 1.37
C GLU A 721 11.82 -30.90 1.67
N LYS A 722 12.52 -30.34 0.67
CA LYS A 722 13.93 -29.91 0.75
C LYS A 722 14.12 -28.39 0.69
N THR A 723 13.04 -27.63 0.58
CA THR A 723 13.07 -26.16 0.58
C THR A 723 13.08 -25.66 2.02
N PRO A 724 14.05 -24.81 2.46
CA PRO A 724 14.08 -24.29 3.81
C PRO A 724 12.88 -23.40 4.07
N VAL A 725 12.22 -23.55 5.22
CA VAL A 725 11.03 -22.77 5.60
C VAL A 725 11.37 -21.29 5.72
N LEU A 726 12.56 -20.98 6.23
CA LEU A 726 13.11 -19.63 6.35
C LEU A 726 14.47 -19.57 5.68
N ARG A 727 14.68 -18.55 4.85
CA ARG A 727 15.97 -18.27 4.19
C ARG A 727 16.39 -16.84 4.47
N PHE A 728 17.58 -16.66 5.02
CA PHE A 728 18.25 -15.38 5.15
C PHE A 728 19.56 -15.48 4.36
N THR A 729 19.75 -14.62 3.36
CA THR A 729 20.94 -14.63 2.50
C THR A 729 21.44 -13.22 2.26
N SER A 730 22.73 -13.00 2.47
CA SER A 730 23.44 -11.76 2.16
C SER A 730 24.42 -11.98 1.02
N THR A 731 24.42 -11.08 0.03
CA THR A 731 25.59 -10.82 -0.82
C THR A 731 26.12 -9.40 -0.58
N SER A 732 25.89 -8.87 0.63
CA SER A 732 26.36 -7.55 1.04
C SER A 732 27.86 -7.58 1.36
N THR A 733 28.57 -6.49 1.10
CA THR A 733 29.92 -6.28 1.65
C THR A 733 29.89 -5.89 3.13
N ASP A 734 28.75 -5.34 3.58
CA ASP A 734 28.53 -4.92 4.95
C ASP A 734 27.83 -6.01 5.76
N ARG A 735 28.02 -5.97 7.08
CA ARG A 735 27.45 -6.94 8.02
C ARG A 735 25.93 -6.75 8.14
N ALA A 736 25.18 -7.43 7.28
CA ALA A 736 23.73 -7.48 7.31
C ALA A 736 23.22 -8.03 8.66
N SER A 737 22.09 -7.50 9.14
CA SER A 737 21.43 -7.94 10.37
C SER A 737 19.90 -8.01 10.23
N CYS A 738 19.26 -8.87 11.01
CA CYS A 738 17.80 -9.00 11.09
C CYS A 738 17.36 -9.36 12.51
N ARG A 739 16.22 -8.81 12.95
CA ARG A 739 15.57 -9.15 14.21
C ARG A 739 14.30 -9.96 13.95
N LEU A 740 14.26 -11.20 14.44
CA LEU A 740 13.17 -12.16 14.18
C LEU A 740 12.48 -12.60 15.47
N SER A 741 11.15 -12.55 15.48
CA SER A 741 10.30 -13.27 16.42
C SER A 741 9.34 -14.17 15.65
N LEU A 742 9.22 -15.43 16.07
CA LEU A 742 8.54 -16.46 15.30
C LEU A 742 7.72 -17.37 16.20
N GLU A 743 6.48 -17.61 15.78
CA GLU A 743 5.64 -18.71 16.19
C GLU A 743 5.44 -19.63 14.97
N ALA A 744 5.75 -20.93 15.06
CA ALA A 744 5.60 -21.84 13.90
C ALA A 744 5.00 -23.19 14.29
N GLN A 745 4.14 -23.72 13.41
CA GLN A 745 3.70 -25.11 13.41
C GLN A 745 4.11 -25.77 12.08
N VAL A 746 4.99 -26.76 12.17
CA VAL A 746 5.62 -27.42 11.01
C VAL A 746 5.57 -28.93 11.19
N GLU A 747 4.64 -29.55 10.48
CA GLU A 747 4.47 -31.00 10.41
C GLU A 747 4.93 -31.50 9.01
N GLY A 748 5.12 -32.81 8.86
CA GLY A 748 5.41 -33.44 7.57
C GLY A 748 6.84 -33.25 7.00
N TYR A 749 7.66 -32.38 7.59
CA TYR A 749 8.87 -31.85 6.94
C TYR A 749 10.20 -32.54 7.34
N ALA A 750 11.12 -32.71 6.39
CA ALA A 750 12.40 -33.40 6.58
C ALA A 750 13.67 -32.52 6.36
N GLY A 751 13.50 -31.22 6.11
CA GLY A 751 14.61 -30.30 5.80
C GLY A 751 15.09 -29.42 6.96
N SER A 752 15.91 -28.42 6.64
CA SER A 752 16.34 -27.40 7.61
C SER A 752 15.26 -26.34 7.79
N LEU A 753 14.84 -26.03 9.02
CA LEU A 753 13.82 -24.99 9.23
C LEU A 753 14.35 -23.61 8.78
N MET A 754 15.57 -23.26 9.18
CA MET A 754 16.17 -21.96 8.94
C MET A 754 17.57 -22.06 8.34
N HIS A 755 17.75 -21.49 7.15
CA HIS A 755 19.05 -21.32 6.50
C HIS A 755 19.48 -19.86 6.59
N VAL A 756 20.67 -19.60 7.14
CA VAL A 756 21.22 -18.25 7.36
C VAL A 756 22.61 -18.17 6.77
N ASP A 757 22.80 -17.32 5.76
CA ASP A 757 24.08 -17.12 5.05
C ASP A 757 24.42 -15.63 5.01
N GLY A 758 25.50 -15.23 5.69
CA GLY A 758 26.00 -13.84 5.71
C GLY A 758 25.09 -12.78 6.36
N VAL A 759 24.01 -13.18 7.05
CA VAL A 759 23.09 -12.28 7.78
C VAL A 759 23.16 -12.59 9.27
N ASP A 760 23.52 -11.62 10.11
CA ASP A 760 23.36 -11.75 11.56
C ASP A 760 21.88 -11.79 11.94
N LEU A 761 21.50 -12.71 12.83
CA LEU A 761 20.12 -12.91 13.22
C LEU A 761 19.97 -12.78 14.74
N VAL A 762 19.13 -11.84 15.20
CA VAL A 762 18.79 -11.66 16.60
C VAL A 762 17.35 -12.11 16.84
N CYS A 763 17.18 -13.16 17.63
CA CYS A 763 15.91 -13.78 17.97
C CYS A 763 15.54 -13.53 19.45
N PRO A 764 14.72 -12.52 19.79
CA PRO A 764 14.31 -12.29 21.17
C PRO A 764 13.44 -13.42 21.73
N ASP A 765 12.66 -14.07 20.87
CA ASP A 765 11.73 -15.15 21.17
C ASP A 765 11.52 -15.99 19.90
N LEU A 766 11.51 -17.31 20.04
CA LEU A 766 11.40 -18.29 18.97
C LEU A 766 10.63 -19.51 19.50
N THR A 767 9.33 -19.55 19.22
CA THR A 767 8.41 -20.61 19.65
C THR A 767 8.03 -21.50 18.47
N LEU A 768 8.29 -22.81 18.59
CA LEU A 768 8.23 -23.76 17.48
C LEU A 768 7.55 -25.06 17.90
N SER A 769 6.54 -25.48 17.16
CA SER A 769 6.16 -26.89 17.05
C SER A 769 6.71 -27.40 15.72
N TYR A 770 7.77 -28.23 15.78
CA TYR A 770 8.42 -28.79 14.59
C TYR A 770 8.84 -30.25 14.83
N ALA A 771 8.15 -31.14 14.13
CA ALA A 771 8.31 -32.59 14.21
C ALA A 771 8.89 -33.16 12.90
N PRO A 772 10.23 -33.33 12.79
CA PRO A 772 10.85 -33.84 11.58
C PRO A 772 10.49 -35.31 11.29
N THR A 773 10.15 -35.62 10.03
CA THR A 773 9.51 -36.89 9.63
C THR A 773 10.45 -38.00 9.17
N GLU A 774 11.70 -37.70 8.81
CA GLU A 774 12.71 -38.68 8.38
C GLU A 774 14.03 -38.49 9.12
N ASP A 775 14.85 -39.55 9.19
CA ASP A 775 16.19 -39.51 9.79
C ASP A 775 17.24 -38.86 8.88
N ALA A 776 16.92 -37.68 8.38
CA ALA A 776 17.75 -36.92 7.48
C ALA A 776 18.95 -36.32 8.23
N ARG A 777 20.17 -36.74 7.86
CA ARG A 777 21.44 -36.07 8.26
C ARG A 777 21.51 -34.58 7.88
N ALA A 778 20.52 -34.07 7.14
CA ALA A 778 20.35 -32.68 6.78
C ALA A 778 19.46 -31.87 7.73
N ALA A 779 18.54 -32.50 8.49
CA ALA A 779 17.56 -31.82 9.31
C ALA A 779 18.21 -31.11 10.51
N ALA A 780 18.17 -29.78 10.50
CA ALA A 780 18.59 -28.93 11.61
C ALA A 780 17.62 -27.75 11.79
N LEU A 781 17.45 -27.26 13.02
CA LEU A 781 16.73 -26.00 13.26
C LEU A 781 17.48 -24.83 12.61
N PHE A 782 18.75 -24.64 12.98
CA PHE A 782 19.62 -23.60 12.43
C PHE A 782 20.69 -24.18 11.50
N TYR A 783 20.84 -23.56 10.33
CA TYR A 783 21.85 -23.90 9.32
C TYR A 783 22.70 -22.65 9.00
N PRO A 784 23.66 -22.27 9.88
CA PRO A 784 24.47 -21.06 9.73
C PRO A 784 25.66 -21.22 8.78
N GLN A 785 25.90 -20.16 8.00
CA GLN A 785 27.07 -19.95 7.16
C GLN A 785 27.51 -18.48 7.30
N ASN A 786 28.74 -18.24 7.76
CA ASN A 786 29.37 -16.91 7.84
C ASN A 786 28.52 -15.84 8.58
N CYS A 787 27.81 -16.23 9.64
CA CYS A 787 26.82 -15.40 10.33
C CYS A 787 26.79 -15.64 11.85
N ARG A 788 26.38 -14.63 12.62
CA ARG A 788 26.07 -14.77 14.05
C ARG A 788 24.56 -14.86 14.26
N ILE A 789 24.11 -15.93 14.92
CA ILE A 789 22.73 -16.09 15.40
C ILE A 789 22.75 -15.92 16.92
N GLU A 790 21.89 -15.06 17.47
CA GLU A 790 21.72 -14.84 18.91
C GLU A 790 20.25 -15.03 19.29
N CYS A 791 19.94 -15.91 20.24
CA CYS A 791 18.57 -16.26 20.61
C CYS A 791 18.35 -16.16 22.13
N ALA A 792 17.54 -15.20 22.58
CA ALA A 792 17.33 -14.93 24.01
C ALA A 792 16.28 -15.86 24.68
N ALA A 793 15.44 -16.49 23.87
CA ALA A 793 14.52 -17.56 24.24
C ALA A 793 14.16 -18.41 23.02
N LEU A 794 14.26 -19.73 23.18
CA LEU A 794 13.77 -20.76 22.27
C LEU A 794 12.84 -21.70 23.06
N ASP A 795 11.64 -21.98 22.56
CA ASP A 795 10.80 -23.10 23.00
C ASP A 795 10.48 -23.98 21.79
N TRP A 796 10.98 -25.22 21.77
CA TRP A 796 10.82 -26.17 20.67
C TRP A 796 10.09 -27.43 21.14
N ASP A 797 8.87 -27.58 20.66
CA ASP A 797 8.08 -28.80 20.74
C ASP A 797 8.37 -29.72 19.55
N MET A 798 8.70 -30.98 19.85
CA MET A 798 8.99 -32.02 18.87
C MET A 798 7.88 -33.08 18.77
N ALA A 799 6.71 -32.83 19.37
CA ALA A 799 5.59 -33.76 19.42
C ALA A 799 5.24 -34.38 18.05
N GLY A 800 5.43 -35.70 17.92
CA GLY A 800 5.18 -36.44 16.68
C GLY A 800 6.42 -36.65 15.79
N THR A 801 7.61 -36.21 16.21
CA THR A 801 8.87 -36.44 15.46
C THR A 801 9.11 -37.93 15.18
N ARG A 802 9.62 -38.22 13.97
CA ARG A 802 10.02 -39.56 13.52
C ARG A 802 11.49 -39.66 13.15
N ALA A 803 12.20 -38.53 13.04
CA ALA A 803 13.66 -38.52 12.95
C ALA A 803 14.27 -39.17 14.20
N HIS A 804 15.30 -40.00 14.03
CA HIS A 804 15.96 -40.71 15.13
C HIS A 804 17.02 -39.81 15.81
N LEU A 805 17.68 -38.91 15.06
CA LEU A 805 18.60 -37.89 15.59
C LEU A 805 18.43 -36.51 14.95
N PRO A 806 17.34 -35.77 15.25
CA PRO A 806 17.19 -34.37 14.89
C PRO A 806 18.27 -33.49 15.54
N ARG A 807 18.56 -32.33 14.93
CA ARG A 807 19.68 -31.44 15.31
C ARG A 807 19.21 -30.02 15.57
N LEU A 808 19.79 -29.37 16.57
CA LEU A 808 19.54 -27.96 16.83
C LEU A 808 20.37 -27.05 15.91
N VAL A 809 21.68 -27.28 15.77
CA VAL A 809 22.56 -26.50 14.88
C VAL A 809 23.32 -27.40 13.91
N ARG A 810 23.50 -26.95 12.66
CA ARG A 810 24.44 -27.55 11.70
C ARG A 810 25.20 -26.48 10.89
N GLN A 811 26.47 -26.27 11.22
CA GLN A 811 27.32 -25.25 10.61
C GLN A 811 27.98 -25.73 9.30
N MET A 812 28.15 -24.81 8.35
CA MET A 812 28.65 -25.08 7.00
C MET A 812 29.66 -24.05 6.45
N GLY A 813 30.09 -23.06 7.24
CA GLY A 813 31.08 -22.05 6.82
C GLY A 813 31.98 -21.56 7.96
N PRO A 814 33.15 -20.96 7.64
CA PRO A 814 34.23 -20.66 8.58
C PRO A 814 33.80 -19.95 9.86
N ASP A 815 33.03 -18.87 9.74
CA ASP A 815 32.77 -17.91 10.82
C ASP A 815 31.33 -17.96 11.37
N GLY A 816 30.67 -19.12 11.30
CA GLY A 816 29.37 -19.32 11.92
C GLY A 816 29.44 -19.31 13.45
N ARG A 817 28.55 -18.55 14.10
CA ARG A 817 28.41 -18.49 15.57
C ARG A 817 26.94 -18.54 15.97
N VAL A 818 26.55 -19.49 16.83
CA VAL A 818 25.19 -19.58 17.38
C VAL A 818 25.23 -19.47 18.90
N ILE A 819 24.55 -18.45 19.43
CA ILE A 819 24.39 -18.22 20.86
C ILE A 819 22.91 -18.36 21.20
N ILE A 820 22.58 -19.16 22.22
CA ILE A 820 21.22 -19.27 22.76
C ILE A 820 21.30 -19.06 24.26
N ASP A 821 20.65 -18.03 24.79
CA ASP A 821 20.72 -17.74 26.23
C ASP A 821 19.82 -18.70 27.02
N ARG A 822 18.64 -19.02 26.50
CA ARG A 822 17.70 -19.99 27.07
C ARG A 822 17.02 -20.81 25.98
N ALA A 823 17.01 -22.13 26.12
CA ALA A 823 16.30 -23.07 25.28
C ALA A 823 15.45 -24.01 26.13
N ARG A 824 14.20 -24.24 25.73
CA ARG A 824 13.34 -25.32 26.22
C ARG A 824 13.03 -26.28 25.07
N ILE A 825 13.25 -27.57 25.27
CA ILE A 825 13.02 -28.61 24.26
C ILE A 825 12.12 -29.71 24.83
N ARG A 826 11.01 -30.00 24.13
CA ARG A 826 9.86 -30.79 24.62
C ARG A 826 9.47 -31.90 23.65
N ASN A 827 8.95 -33.01 24.18
CA ASN A 827 8.49 -34.17 23.41
C ASN A 827 9.53 -34.70 22.41
N ALA A 828 10.82 -34.63 22.79
CA ALA A 828 11.99 -34.80 21.94
C ALA A 828 12.75 -36.07 22.35
N PRO A 829 12.30 -37.28 21.96
CA PRO A 829 12.78 -38.54 22.52
C PRO A 829 14.30 -38.74 22.44
N ARG A 830 14.95 -38.17 21.41
CA ARG A 830 16.41 -37.96 21.28
C ARG A 830 16.68 -36.75 20.37
N PHE A 831 17.74 -35.98 20.64
CA PHE A 831 18.26 -34.95 19.73
C PHE A 831 19.76 -34.66 19.97
N LEU A 832 20.39 -33.99 19.00
CA LEU A 832 21.78 -33.51 19.03
C LEU A 832 21.84 -31.97 19.11
N ILE A 833 22.82 -31.44 19.86
CA ILE A 833 22.96 -29.99 20.05
C ILE A 833 23.64 -29.31 18.85
N GLY A 834 24.72 -29.87 18.31
CA GLY A 834 25.42 -29.23 17.20
C GLY A 834 26.22 -30.17 16.31
N ASP A 835 26.19 -29.91 15.00
CA ASP A 835 27.23 -30.28 14.05
C ASP A 835 28.07 -29.02 13.79
N LEU A 836 29.30 -29.00 14.29
CA LEU A 836 30.19 -27.81 14.22
C LEU A 836 30.87 -27.67 12.84
N GLY A 837 30.72 -28.67 11.97
CA GLY A 837 31.31 -28.68 10.64
C GLY A 837 32.84 -28.84 10.66
N ASN A 838 33.45 -28.56 9.51
CA ASN A 838 34.89 -28.74 9.30
C ASN A 838 35.70 -27.45 9.54
N GLU A 839 35.17 -26.50 10.31
CA GLU A 839 35.59 -25.10 10.29
C GLU A 839 36.16 -24.58 11.63
N PRO A 840 37.39 -24.02 11.68
CA PRO A 840 38.03 -23.56 12.92
C PRO A 840 37.35 -22.40 13.66
N GLY A 841 36.54 -21.58 12.98
CA GLY A 841 35.85 -20.44 13.59
C GLY A 841 34.53 -20.79 14.28
N ALA A 842 34.07 -22.04 14.18
CA ALA A 842 32.76 -22.49 14.66
C ALA A 842 32.58 -22.32 16.18
N GLU A 843 31.50 -21.64 16.59
CA GLU A 843 31.08 -21.57 18.00
C GLU A 843 29.57 -21.81 18.15
N VAL A 844 29.19 -22.82 18.93
CA VAL A 844 27.81 -23.03 19.39
C VAL A 844 27.77 -23.01 20.91
N ARG A 845 27.00 -22.08 21.49
CA ARG A 845 26.93 -21.83 22.95
C ARG A 845 25.48 -21.73 23.42
N ILE A 846 25.07 -22.59 24.34
CA ILE A 846 23.75 -22.54 25.00
C ILE A 846 23.94 -22.32 26.50
N ALA A 847 23.49 -21.17 27.01
CA ALA A 847 23.72 -20.78 28.41
C ALA A 847 22.75 -21.41 29.41
N ASP A 848 21.58 -21.86 28.95
CA ASP A 848 20.60 -22.63 29.72
C ASP A 848 19.74 -23.48 28.75
N LEU A 849 19.87 -24.81 28.81
CA LEU A 849 19.09 -25.77 28.02
C LEU A 849 18.27 -26.65 28.96
N LEU A 850 16.96 -26.40 29.00
CA LEU A 850 15.98 -27.18 29.73
C LEU A 850 15.31 -28.19 28.80
N SER A 851 15.37 -29.48 29.11
CA SER A 851 14.67 -30.51 28.31
C SER A 851 13.72 -31.36 29.15
N GLU A 852 12.60 -31.76 28.54
CA GLU A 852 11.63 -32.70 29.12
C GLU A 852 12.05 -34.18 28.92
N ASP A 853 13.05 -34.44 28.05
CA ASP A 853 13.44 -35.76 27.55
C ASP A 853 14.96 -36.05 27.66
N ASP A 854 15.39 -37.22 27.19
CA ASP A 854 16.80 -37.64 27.13
C ASP A 854 17.57 -36.96 25.97
N ILE A 855 18.50 -36.05 26.29
CA ILE A 855 19.47 -35.55 25.30
C ILE A 855 20.42 -36.69 24.90
N TYR A 856 20.62 -36.90 23.59
CA TYR A 856 21.45 -37.99 23.09
C TYR A 856 22.92 -37.60 23.02
N ILE A 857 23.76 -38.30 23.79
CA ILE A 857 25.22 -38.21 23.73
C ILE A 857 25.71 -39.32 22.79
N GLY A 858 26.13 -38.96 21.59
CA GLY A 858 26.42 -39.91 20.51
C GLY A 858 27.86 -40.42 20.53
N PRO A 859 28.11 -41.71 20.23
CA PRO A 859 29.46 -42.21 19.97
C PRO A 859 29.99 -41.65 18.64
N GLN A 860 30.94 -40.73 18.74
CA GLN A 860 31.82 -40.27 17.65
C GLN A 860 33.00 -41.23 17.49
N SER A 861 33.79 -41.05 16.42
CA SER A 861 35.06 -41.77 16.23
C SER A 861 36.14 -41.47 17.28
N GLU A 862 35.91 -40.52 18.19
CA GLU A 862 36.87 -40.07 19.21
C GLU A 862 36.25 -39.91 20.62
N GLY A 863 35.05 -40.44 20.89
CA GLY A 863 34.42 -40.38 22.22
C GLY A 863 32.89 -40.29 22.19
N PHE A 864 32.29 -39.99 23.34
CA PHE A 864 30.86 -39.70 23.49
C PHE A 864 30.65 -38.19 23.57
N ASP A 865 29.76 -37.60 22.74
CA ASP A 865 29.56 -36.15 22.76
C ASP A 865 28.16 -35.65 22.33
N LEU A 866 27.87 -34.39 22.70
CA LEU A 866 26.72 -33.58 22.30
C LEU A 866 26.98 -32.83 20.97
N PHE A 867 28.25 -32.64 20.60
CA PHE A 867 28.70 -31.97 19.39
C PHE A 867 29.41 -32.95 18.44
N VAL A 868 28.98 -33.00 17.19
CA VAL A 868 29.52 -33.87 16.14
C VAL A 868 30.34 -33.08 15.12
N ASN A 869 31.27 -33.76 14.44
CA ASN A 869 32.24 -33.20 13.48
C ASN A 869 33.07 -32.05 14.07
N ARG A 870 34.31 -32.35 14.49
CA ARG A 870 35.20 -31.38 15.14
C ARG A 870 36.48 -31.18 14.37
N VAL A 871 36.85 -29.92 14.18
CA VAL A 871 38.21 -29.51 13.79
C VAL A 871 38.84 -28.62 14.86
N PRO A 872 40.18 -28.50 14.87
CA PRO A 872 40.88 -27.51 15.68
C PRO A 872 40.32 -26.09 15.54
N GLY A 873 40.22 -25.36 16.65
CA GLY A 873 39.61 -24.03 16.73
C GLY A 873 38.16 -24.03 17.23
N SER A 874 37.35 -25.00 16.78
CA SER A 874 35.91 -25.06 17.04
C SER A 874 35.54 -25.17 18.53
N ARG A 875 34.36 -24.62 18.89
CA ARG A 875 33.88 -24.45 20.27
C ARG A 875 32.43 -24.91 20.41
N GLY A 876 32.16 -25.76 21.40
CA GLY A 876 30.81 -26.23 21.71
C GLY A 876 30.57 -26.20 23.21
N GLY A 877 29.51 -25.54 23.68
CA GLY A 877 29.16 -25.53 25.10
C GLY A 877 27.64 -25.49 25.31
N ALA A 878 27.13 -26.31 26.22
CA ALA A 878 25.74 -26.29 26.64
C ALA A 878 25.61 -26.55 28.16
N ALA A 879 24.78 -25.74 28.82
CA ALA A 879 24.37 -25.93 30.21
C ALA A 879 23.04 -26.70 30.28
N VAL A 880 23.07 -28.00 30.55
CA VAL A 880 21.89 -28.87 30.47
C VAL A 880 21.19 -29.00 31.83
N ARG A 881 19.85 -28.96 31.82
CA ARG A 881 18.94 -29.24 32.94
C ARG A 881 17.74 -30.06 32.46
N ARG A 882 17.25 -31.00 33.28
CA ARG A 882 15.98 -31.72 33.03
C ARG A 882 14.80 -30.99 33.68
N LEU A 883 13.63 -31.06 33.06
CA LEU A 883 12.39 -30.42 33.57
C LEU A 883 11.67 -31.29 34.62
N THR A 884 11.87 -32.61 34.59
CA THR A 884 11.35 -33.56 35.58
C THR A 884 11.94 -33.37 36.98
N ASP A 885 13.17 -32.87 37.05
CA ASP A 885 14.01 -32.98 38.23
C ASP A 885 13.90 -31.72 39.09
N ARG A 886 13.15 -31.82 40.20
CA ARG A 886 12.96 -30.69 41.15
C ARG A 886 14.24 -30.24 41.87
N SER A 887 15.35 -30.94 41.67
CA SER A 887 16.70 -30.52 42.05
C SER A 887 17.49 -30.16 40.79
N PRO A 888 18.04 -28.94 40.67
CA PRO A 888 18.87 -28.59 39.52
C PRO A 888 20.21 -29.33 39.60
N ALA A 889 20.37 -30.34 38.75
CA ALA A 889 21.68 -30.88 38.36
C ALA A 889 22.20 -30.06 37.15
N PRO A 890 23.16 -29.13 37.33
CA PRO A 890 23.63 -28.27 36.24
C PRO A 890 24.75 -29.02 35.48
N GLY A 891 24.39 -29.68 34.39
CA GLY A 891 25.34 -30.37 33.52
C GLY A 891 25.91 -29.43 32.47
N PHE A 892 26.91 -28.60 32.80
CA PHE A 892 27.66 -27.87 31.78
C PHE A 892 28.67 -28.80 31.12
N LEU A 893 28.47 -29.10 29.84
CA LEU A 893 29.47 -29.75 29.00
C LEU A 893 30.04 -28.70 28.04
N THR A 894 31.25 -28.19 28.33
CA THR A 894 31.96 -27.26 27.44
C THR A 894 33.23 -27.89 26.90
N PHE A 895 33.28 -28.03 25.58
CA PHE A 895 34.44 -28.43 24.80
C PHE A 895 35.09 -27.18 24.17
N LEU A 896 36.35 -26.92 24.52
CA LEU A 896 37.15 -25.85 23.95
C LEU A 896 38.31 -26.45 23.12
N SER A 897 38.13 -26.43 21.79
CA SER A 897 39.15 -26.56 20.75
C SER A 897 40.32 -27.51 21.03
N ARG A 898 40.31 -28.66 20.36
CA ARG A 898 41.52 -29.49 20.16
C ARG A 898 42.57 -28.70 19.38
N THR A 899 43.66 -28.23 20.00
CA THR A 899 44.88 -27.97 19.22
C THR A 899 45.57 -29.30 18.93
N ALA A 900 46.52 -29.35 17.99
CA ALA A 900 47.22 -30.59 17.65
C ALA A 900 47.96 -31.25 18.85
N THR A 901 48.15 -30.52 19.95
CA THR A 901 48.87 -30.96 21.15
C THR A 901 48.05 -30.92 22.45
N ARG A 902 46.80 -30.42 22.45
CA ARG A 902 46.00 -30.22 23.67
C ARG A 902 44.50 -30.24 23.39
N ALA A 903 43.72 -30.74 24.35
CA ALA A 903 42.29 -30.46 24.47
C ALA A 903 42.00 -29.90 25.87
N GLU A 904 41.07 -28.95 25.98
CA GLU A 904 40.61 -28.42 27.28
C GLU A 904 39.10 -28.64 27.44
N PHE A 905 38.73 -29.31 28.53
CA PHE A 905 37.35 -29.51 28.94
C PHE A 905 37.02 -28.57 30.09
N PHE A 906 35.88 -27.88 30.02
CA PHE A 906 35.40 -27.03 31.09
C PHE A 906 34.04 -27.53 31.58
N TRP A 907 34.05 -28.01 32.81
CA TRP A 907 32.84 -28.39 33.55
C TRP A 907 32.63 -27.36 34.67
N GLN A 908 31.38 -26.94 34.85
CA GLN A 908 30.97 -25.97 35.86
C GLN A 908 29.56 -26.34 36.30
N GLY A 909 29.34 -26.59 37.59
CA GLY A 909 28.04 -27.02 38.05
C GLY A 909 28.05 -27.45 39.52
N ARG A 910 26.94 -28.03 39.95
CA ARG A 910 26.85 -28.68 41.25
C ARG A 910 27.20 -30.15 41.07
N LEU A 911 28.26 -30.59 41.75
CA LEU A 911 28.66 -31.99 41.73
C LEU A 911 27.60 -32.82 42.47
N ASP A 912 26.86 -33.64 41.72
CA ASP A 912 26.62 -35.00 42.20
C ASP A 912 27.97 -35.69 42.34
N PRO A 913 28.13 -36.64 43.28
CA PRO A 913 29.43 -37.08 43.75
C PRO A 913 30.14 -38.05 42.79
N VAL A 914 29.94 -37.94 41.46
CA VAL A 914 30.51 -38.86 40.45
C VAL A 914 30.82 -38.11 39.14
N ILE A 915 32.10 -38.06 38.75
CA ILE A 915 32.53 -37.74 37.37
C ILE A 915 33.00 -39.05 36.71
N HIS A 916 32.59 -39.31 35.47
CA HIS A 916 33.18 -40.37 34.64
C HIS A 916 34.06 -39.74 33.55
N LEU A 917 35.37 -40.03 33.58
CA LEU A 917 36.32 -39.70 32.51
C LEU A 917 36.66 -40.98 31.74
N VAL A 918 36.50 -40.99 30.41
CA VAL A 918 36.74 -42.20 29.60
C VAL A 918 37.74 -41.92 28.48
N ALA A 919 38.91 -42.55 28.54
CA ALA A 919 40.03 -42.31 27.62
C ALA A 919 39.93 -43.21 26.37
N TRP A 920 38.97 -42.91 25.47
CA TRP A 920 38.81 -43.66 24.22
C TRP A 920 39.65 -43.09 23.06
N ASN A 921 40.23 -43.97 22.24
CA ASN A 921 40.94 -43.68 20.99
C ASN A 921 42.20 -42.77 21.05
N LEU A 922 42.80 -42.60 22.23
CA LEU A 922 44.19 -42.10 22.34
C LEU A 922 45.19 -43.23 22.08
N THR A 923 45.36 -43.65 20.82
CA THR A 923 46.28 -44.75 20.46
C THR A 923 47.73 -44.40 20.78
N GLY A 924 48.27 -45.01 21.84
CA GLY A 924 49.68 -44.90 22.23
C GLY A 924 50.04 -43.68 23.10
N GLN A 925 49.07 -43.00 23.71
CA GLN A 925 49.32 -41.81 24.54
C GLN A 925 48.82 -41.95 25.98
N GLU A 926 49.57 -41.39 26.92
CA GLU A 926 49.26 -41.36 28.36
C GLU A 926 48.43 -40.12 28.71
N VAL A 927 47.22 -40.32 29.23
CA VAL A 927 46.40 -39.22 29.77
C VAL A 927 46.94 -38.80 31.13
N ARG A 928 47.63 -37.66 31.21
CA ARG A 928 48.06 -37.06 32.48
C ARG A 928 47.02 -36.06 33.00
N ILE A 929 46.32 -36.40 34.07
CA ILE A 929 45.39 -35.49 34.75
C ILE A 929 46.15 -34.71 35.83
N SER A 930 46.79 -33.62 35.44
CA SER A 930 47.52 -32.76 36.39
C SER A 930 46.56 -31.85 37.19
N ALA A 931 46.66 -31.95 38.52
CA ALA A 931 46.02 -31.08 39.53
C ALA A 931 44.47 -31.06 39.57
N LEU A 932 43.89 -32.06 40.24
CA LEU A 932 42.54 -31.99 40.83
C LEU A 932 42.63 -31.37 42.24
N SER A 933 42.59 -30.04 42.35
CA SER A 933 42.65 -29.33 43.62
C SER A 933 41.27 -29.24 44.30
N PRO A 934 41.08 -29.75 45.53
CA PRO A 934 39.90 -29.46 46.33
C PRO A 934 40.06 -28.15 47.13
N PRO A 935 38.97 -27.55 47.65
CA PRO A 935 37.56 -27.92 47.48
C PRO A 935 36.89 -27.18 46.31
N ALA A 936 36.09 -27.90 45.52
CA ALA A 936 35.28 -27.34 44.44
C ALA A 936 34.06 -26.58 44.98
N PHE A 937 34.24 -25.30 45.30
CA PHE A 937 33.14 -24.35 45.41
C PHE A 937 32.66 -23.90 44.02
N ASP A 938 31.46 -23.32 43.98
CA ASP A 938 30.83 -22.84 42.75
C ASP A 938 31.74 -21.87 41.99
N GLY A 939 31.88 -22.07 40.68
CA GLY A 939 32.77 -21.29 39.81
C GLY A 939 34.24 -21.73 39.73
N GLN A 940 34.68 -22.83 40.38
CA GLN A 940 36.04 -23.36 40.14
C GLN A 940 36.21 -23.99 38.75
N LYS A 941 37.44 -23.86 38.21
CA LYS A 941 37.82 -24.31 36.87
C LYS A 941 38.53 -25.66 36.92
N LEU A 942 37.88 -26.73 36.47
CA LEU A 942 38.58 -27.97 36.14
C LEU A 942 39.39 -27.75 34.85
N GLN A 943 40.68 -28.07 34.84
CA GLN A 943 41.56 -27.95 33.65
C GLN A 943 42.32 -29.25 33.39
N VAL A 944 41.65 -30.23 32.78
CA VAL A 944 42.32 -31.44 32.28
C VAL A 944 43.25 -31.03 31.12
N THR A 945 44.55 -31.27 31.26
CA THR A 945 45.56 -30.94 30.23
C THR A 945 46.14 -32.22 29.63
N LEU A 946 45.67 -32.60 28.44
CA LEU A 946 46.21 -33.74 27.71
C LEU A 946 47.45 -33.34 26.88
N PRO A 947 48.66 -33.88 27.15
CA PRO A 947 49.84 -33.62 26.34
C PRO A 947 49.92 -34.60 25.16
N LEU A 948 49.49 -34.18 23.96
CA LEU A 948 49.54 -35.04 22.77
C LEU A 948 50.92 -34.94 22.10
N THR A 949 51.86 -35.80 22.50
CA THR A 949 53.11 -36.04 21.75
C THR A 949 52.87 -37.17 20.73
N PRO A 950 53.06 -36.96 19.41
CA PRO A 950 52.78 -37.99 18.42
C PRO A 950 53.81 -39.13 18.48
N PRO A 951 53.38 -40.41 18.63
CA PRO A 951 54.26 -41.56 18.39
C PRO A 951 54.44 -41.77 16.88
N PRO A 952 55.62 -42.15 16.38
CA PRO A 952 55.77 -42.68 15.04
C PRO A 952 55.13 -44.08 14.94
N ASP A 953 54.31 -44.28 13.91
CA ASP A 953 53.66 -45.54 13.48
C ASP A 953 53.12 -46.49 14.57
N THR A 954 51.79 -46.61 14.65
CA THR A 954 51.16 -47.89 15.05
C THR A 954 49.73 -48.00 14.53
N THR A 955 49.37 -49.16 13.98
CA THR A 955 48.00 -49.50 13.57
C THR A 955 47.49 -50.70 14.37
N ALA A 956 46.48 -50.47 15.22
CA ALA A 956 45.84 -51.56 15.97
C ALA A 956 44.37 -51.22 16.29
N LYS A 957 43.47 -52.20 16.09
CA LYS A 957 42.08 -52.18 16.57
C LYS A 957 41.84 -53.39 17.47
N LYS A 958 41.33 -53.19 18.69
CA LYS A 958 40.52 -54.16 19.44
C LYS A 958 39.93 -53.51 20.72
N PRO A 959 38.66 -53.78 21.07
CA PRO A 959 38.12 -53.47 22.39
C PRO A 959 38.46 -54.59 23.39
N VAL A 960 38.59 -54.25 24.68
CA VAL A 960 38.72 -55.17 25.81
C VAL A 960 37.83 -54.65 26.96
N ALA A 961 37.38 -55.54 27.84
CA ALA A 961 36.41 -55.24 28.90
C ALA A 961 36.95 -54.32 30.00
N GLY A 962 36.04 -53.58 30.65
CA GLY A 962 36.34 -52.77 31.83
C GLY A 962 36.55 -53.60 33.10
N TYR A 963 37.26 -53.01 34.06
CA TYR A 963 37.52 -53.55 35.40
C TYR A 963 36.92 -52.62 36.45
N LEU A 964 36.39 -53.18 37.55
CA LEU A 964 36.18 -52.43 38.78
C LEU A 964 37.50 -52.36 39.57
N LEU A 965 37.75 -51.24 40.22
CA LEU A 965 38.76 -51.11 41.28
C LEU A 965 38.09 -51.16 42.66
N GLN A 966 38.87 -51.48 43.69
CA GLN A 966 38.39 -51.49 45.08
C GLN A 966 38.79 -50.20 45.79
N SER A 967 37.87 -49.66 46.60
CA SER A 967 38.06 -48.41 47.35
C SER A 967 39.22 -48.50 48.35
N GLY A 968 40.10 -47.51 48.36
CA GLY A 968 41.08 -47.33 49.46
C GLY A 968 42.45 -46.75 49.09
N GLN A 969 42.79 -46.61 47.82
CA GLN A 969 44.07 -46.01 47.41
C GLN A 969 43.95 -44.50 47.15
N SER A 970 44.84 -43.72 47.78
CA SER A 970 45.10 -42.34 47.38
C SER A 970 45.89 -42.33 46.08
N LEU A 971 45.43 -41.56 45.10
CA LEU A 971 46.14 -41.43 43.83
C LEU A 971 47.39 -40.54 43.98
N SER A 972 48.46 -40.93 43.28
CA SER A 972 49.59 -40.05 42.99
C SER A 972 49.10 -38.88 42.10
N PRO A 973 49.73 -37.68 42.16
CA PRO A 973 49.46 -36.58 41.22
C PRO A 973 49.64 -36.95 39.74
N GLU A 974 50.26 -38.09 39.44
CA GLU A 974 50.34 -38.68 38.11
C GLU A 974 49.51 -39.97 38.06
N THR A 975 48.29 -39.88 37.55
CA THR A 975 47.43 -41.04 37.22
C THR A 975 47.27 -41.10 35.71
N GLY A 976 48.02 -42.01 35.06
CA GLY A 976 47.95 -42.25 33.62
C GLY A 976 46.81 -43.20 33.25
N LEU A 977 45.92 -42.79 32.34
CA LEU A 977 44.95 -43.72 31.72
C LEU A 977 45.49 -44.28 30.41
N ALA A 978 45.45 -45.61 30.30
CA ALA A 978 45.74 -46.34 29.08
C ALA A 978 44.52 -46.37 28.12
N PRO A 979 44.71 -46.65 26.82
CA PRO A 979 43.64 -46.54 25.83
C PRO A 979 42.49 -47.52 26.11
N GLY A 980 41.28 -46.99 26.28
CA GLY A 980 40.09 -47.78 26.63
C GLY A 980 39.84 -47.93 28.14
N GLN A 981 40.65 -47.32 29.01
CA GLN A 981 40.34 -47.23 30.44
C GLN A 981 39.35 -46.10 30.73
N GLY A 982 38.40 -46.38 31.62
CA GLY A 982 37.57 -45.38 32.28
C GLY A 982 38.08 -45.13 33.71
N LEU A 983 37.94 -43.88 34.16
CA LEU A 983 38.20 -43.44 35.53
C LEU A 983 36.94 -42.78 36.06
N THR A 984 36.29 -43.43 37.02
CA THR A 984 35.27 -42.76 37.83
C THR A 984 35.97 -42.02 38.95
N LEU A 985 35.59 -40.76 39.17
CA LEU A 985 36.04 -39.92 40.27
C LEU A 985 34.85 -39.59 41.14
N ILE A 986 34.76 -40.26 42.28
CA ILE A 986 33.71 -40.10 43.28
C ILE A 986 34.09 -38.95 44.22
N GLY A 987 33.32 -37.87 44.22
CA GLY A 987 33.54 -36.70 45.07
C GLY A 987 32.96 -36.89 46.46
N TYR A 988 33.78 -37.16 47.48
CA TYR A 988 33.33 -37.44 48.84
C TYR A 988 34.06 -36.57 49.87
N HIS A 989 33.31 -35.81 50.69
CA HIS A 989 33.81 -34.90 51.74
C HIS A 989 35.01 -34.01 51.34
N GLY A 990 35.00 -33.47 50.12
CA GLY A 990 36.07 -32.59 49.64
C GLY A 990 37.33 -33.33 49.16
N SER A 991 37.23 -34.63 48.90
CA SER A 991 38.26 -35.45 48.26
C SER A 991 37.71 -36.14 47.01
N TRP A 992 38.57 -36.37 46.02
CA TRP A 992 38.26 -37.21 44.85
C TRP A 992 38.77 -38.63 45.11
N LEU A 993 37.86 -39.60 45.13
CA LEU A 993 38.15 -41.03 45.28
C LEU A 993 38.01 -41.72 43.91
N PRO A 994 38.87 -42.66 43.52
CA PRO A 994 38.58 -43.51 42.37
C PRO A 994 37.38 -44.44 42.65
N GLY A 995 36.57 -44.71 41.62
CA GLY A 995 35.42 -45.63 41.65
C GLY A 995 35.43 -46.64 40.50
#